data_AF-A0A219B455-F1
#
_entry.id   AF-A0A219B455-F1
#
_cell.length_a   1.000
_cell.length_b   1.000
_cell.length_c   1.000
_cell.angle_alpha   90.00
_cell.angle_beta   90.00
_cell.angle_gamma   90.00
#
_symmetry.space_group_name_H-M   'P 1'
#
loop_
_entity.id
_entity.type
_entity.pdbx_description
1 polymer ?
#
loop_
_entity_poly.entity_id
_entity_poly.type
_entity_poly.pdbx_seq_one_letter_code
_entity_poly.pdbx_strand_id
1 'polypeptide(L)'
;MVEVTDVRAIYGGSLDDTPGPTIITYSFDDQASFDAGNTPFQGPDEFLETFQEVSAAGKALAREAFRQWGEASGLVFLEVPAGMGDVRFGVFDLSLSDRLPDSGAFAAGQTIYIREGLDDWPHLYLHEIGHAVGLKHSFEGDYVLPEELDNWEVTQMSYNAGDTDGTTLGTLDLEAIALIYGTDAEDGAHLADWDWDAATSTLTQVGFDGGQILTGVDANNIIVGGDGSDNIRIEQTIGNAEVEAGAGDDYVILANEGTSSVALGAGNDVLVVGAGERTVVDAGSGDDEVSVLVSLDRQDGDVLTLEGGEGTDSLIIFLGGNDGSAAFIFSLAGGAGSGLSISGFESVTLDGTGNADRLTAGASGATLNGYAGNDRLTGGAGDDVLSGGFGDDLLTTGGGADLVELGTPDGLEFGTDRVADFDALLDRFDLGGRQFSGVTQANGNSLLTVAGVTGTMIVEGLTGLDLAAWNELVIGAVDPREGPDPSYVLSIRDGFSGTVGGNGTVFGTNVGAEDIRIADMPGIVRLDPSFNQGGDVVRLGGNAAEYVAVRDGSSVILEHGETSVRIPVGPEGLGLVFADGMRTLVYDADDQAVRIGDQEIGEFGAPVFAQSEGAGPAIADGGVNGQAAMTSGGVAYLGGDLTVVGTRAGAETLFVEEGAQLTFDATFNEGGDRISLTGEFAEYQALRSGSSLILTAGDGTRLSIPVGVAGLELQFEDGSQTLYFDQSLGLVFIGNYLVEEADVAAVSPLVV
;
A
#
# COMPACT_ATOMS: atom_id res chain seq x y z
N MET A 1 -18.49 -37.34 -12.79
CA MET A 1 -17.21 -36.70 -13.14
C MET A 1 -17.39 -35.27 -12.69
N VAL A 2 -17.19 -35.02 -11.40
CA VAL A 2 -17.29 -33.68 -10.81
C VAL A 2 -15.95 -33.00 -11.04
N GLU A 3 -15.94 -31.77 -11.56
CA GLU A 3 -14.70 -31.06 -11.84
C GLU A 3 -14.12 -30.46 -10.55
N VAL A 4 -12.79 -30.40 -10.45
CA VAL A 4 -12.01 -29.86 -9.33
C VAL A 4 -12.36 -28.41 -8.98
N THR A 5 -13.01 -27.69 -9.90
CA THR A 5 -13.54 -26.33 -9.72
C THR A 5 -14.86 -26.27 -8.95
N ASP A 6 -15.68 -27.33 -8.99
CA ASP A 6 -16.96 -27.41 -8.25
C ASP A 6 -16.75 -27.75 -6.76
N VAL A 7 -15.59 -28.30 -6.45
CA VAL A 7 -15.06 -28.60 -5.11
C VAL A 7 -14.79 -27.26 -4.42
N ARG A 8 -14.06 -26.32 -5.04
CA ARG A 8 -13.68 -25.01 -4.44
C ARG A 8 -14.83 -24.05 -4.05
N ALA A 9 -16.01 -24.16 -4.64
CA ALA A 9 -17.15 -23.27 -4.35
C ALA A 9 -17.96 -23.70 -3.11
N ILE A 10 -17.47 -24.71 -2.38
CA ILE A 10 -18.16 -25.34 -1.28
C ILE A 10 -17.58 -24.92 0.10
N TYR A 11 -16.42 -24.30 0.19
CA TYR A 11 -15.70 -24.23 1.47
C TYR A 11 -15.93 -22.95 2.29
N GLY A 12 -15.79 -23.07 3.60
CA GLY A 12 -16.21 -22.11 4.62
C GLY A 12 -15.88 -22.64 6.02
N GLY A 13 -14.62 -23.04 6.21
CA GLY A 13 -14.02 -23.48 7.48
C GLY A 13 -12.60 -22.94 7.60
N SER A 14 -11.99 -22.94 8.78
CA SER A 14 -10.72 -22.22 9.06
C SER A 14 -9.45 -22.77 8.38
N LEU A 15 -9.57 -23.68 7.40
CA LEU A 15 -8.45 -24.32 6.70
C LEU A 15 -8.48 -24.04 5.18
N ASP A 16 -9.17 -22.98 4.76
CA ASP A 16 -9.65 -22.75 3.38
C ASP A 16 -8.58 -22.49 2.28
N ASP A 17 -7.27 -22.39 2.58
CA ASP A 17 -6.30 -21.83 1.62
C ASP A 17 -5.21 -22.79 1.06
N THR A 18 -5.10 -24.05 1.50
CA THR A 18 -4.02 -24.96 1.04
C THR A 18 -4.49 -26.37 0.66
N PRO A 19 -4.92 -26.62 -0.61
CA PRO A 19 -5.12 -27.98 -1.09
C PRO A 19 -3.76 -28.70 -1.19
N GLY A 20 -3.58 -29.76 -0.40
CA GLY A 20 -2.36 -30.55 -0.30
C GLY A 20 -2.18 -31.14 1.10
N PRO A 21 -1.11 -31.91 1.35
CA PRO A 21 -0.87 -32.46 2.70
C PRO A 21 -0.80 -31.35 3.74
N THR A 22 -1.32 -31.58 4.96
CA THR A 22 -1.32 -30.58 6.04
C THR A 22 -1.37 -31.23 7.43
N ILE A 23 -1.07 -30.46 8.46
CA ILE A 23 -1.03 -30.90 9.86
C ILE A 23 -2.11 -30.15 10.64
N ILE A 24 -2.92 -30.90 11.40
CA ILE A 24 -4.07 -30.40 12.13
C ILE A 24 -3.99 -30.91 13.57
N THR A 25 -4.20 -30.02 14.53
CA THR A 25 -4.35 -30.38 15.94
C THR A 25 -5.81 -30.55 16.32
N TYR A 26 -6.08 -31.40 17.30
CA TYR A 26 -7.42 -31.54 17.87
C TYR A 26 -7.39 -31.74 19.38
N SER A 27 -8.40 -31.21 20.07
CA SER A 27 -8.50 -31.30 21.51
C SER A 27 -9.91 -31.64 21.98
N PHE A 28 -10.01 -32.18 23.19
CA PHE A 28 -11.27 -32.37 23.88
C PHE A 28 -11.31 -31.38 25.04
N ASP A 29 -12.17 -30.38 24.93
CA ASP A 29 -12.21 -29.30 25.92
C ASP A 29 -12.74 -29.81 27.26
N ASP A 30 -12.28 -29.17 28.34
CA ASP A 30 -12.67 -29.45 29.72
C ASP A 30 -13.46 -28.31 30.38
N GLN A 31 -13.68 -27.22 29.64
CA GLN A 31 -14.49 -26.08 30.03
C GLN A 31 -15.11 -25.41 28.80
N ALA A 32 -16.14 -24.59 29.03
CA ALA A 32 -16.68 -23.73 27.99
C ALA A 32 -15.77 -22.51 27.79
N SER A 33 -14.85 -22.57 26.82
CA SER A 33 -13.92 -21.48 26.48
C SER A 33 -13.95 -21.16 24.99
N PHE A 34 -15.17 -20.98 24.46
CA PHE A 34 -15.40 -20.69 23.05
C PHE A 34 -15.53 -19.19 22.85
N ASP A 35 -15.01 -18.69 21.74
CA ASP A 35 -14.90 -17.26 21.43
C ASP A 35 -16.29 -16.57 21.49
N ALA A 36 -16.55 -15.87 22.59
CA ALA A 36 -17.85 -15.26 22.91
C ALA A 36 -18.27 -14.18 21.89
N GLY A 37 -17.32 -13.68 21.10
CA GLY A 37 -17.56 -12.71 20.01
C GLY A 37 -18.19 -13.33 18.76
N ASN A 38 -18.11 -14.65 18.59
CA ASN A 38 -18.57 -15.35 17.37
C ASN A 38 -19.59 -16.47 17.65
N THR A 39 -20.11 -16.56 18.88
CA THR A 39 -21.21 -17.48 19.20
C THR A 39 -22.53 -16.95 18.61
N PRO A 40 -23.19 -17.63 17.66
CA PRO A 40 -24.38 -17.10 16.97
C PRO A 40 -25.69 -17.18 17.79
N PHE A 41 -25.65 -17.08 19.13
CA PHE A 41 -26.76 -17.46 20.02
C PHE A 41 -27.28 -16.32 20.91
N GLN A 42 -28.58 -16.27 21.22
CA GLN A 42 -29.09 -15.39 22.30
C GLN A 42 -28.94 -16.08 23.66
N GLY A 43 -28.24 -15.41 24.59
CA GLY A 43 -28.03 -15.87 25.96
C GLY A 43 -26.81 -16.78 26.12
N PRO A 44 -25.59 -16.31 25.75
CA PRO A 44 -24.38 -17.14 25.76
C PRO A 44 -24.16 -17.84 27.11
N ASP A 45 -24.49 -17.17 28.22
CA ASP A 45 -24.31 -17.73 29.56
C ASP A 45 -25.09 -19.04 29.78
N GLU A 46 -26.39 -19.10 29.45
CA GLU A 46 -27.23 -20.27 29.75
C GLU A 46 -26.89 -21.46 28.84
N PHE A 47 -26.54 -21.22 27.57
CA PHE A 47 -26.10 -22.27 26.64
C PHE A 47 -24.72 -22.82 27.01
N LEU A 48 -23.75 -21.94 27.26
CA LEU A 48 -22.38 -22.34 27.65
C LEU A 48 -22.36 -23.05 29.01
N GLU A 49 -23.26 -22.69 29.93
CA GLU A 49 -23.44 -23.40 31.22
C GLU A 49 -23.87 -24.87 31.05
N THR A 50 -24.41 -25.27 29.89
CA THR A 50 -24.78 -26.67 29.62
C THR A 50 -23.61 -27.57 29.20
N PHE A 51 -22.41 -26.99 29.06
CA PHE A 51 -21.22 -27.71 28.61
C PHE A 51 -20.96 -28.98 29.42
N GLN A 52 -20.64 -30.05 28.71
CA GLN A 52 -20.14 -31.30 29.25
C GLN A 52 -18.92 -31.76 28.45
N GLU A 53 -17.94 -32.32 29.16
CA GLU A 53 -16.83 -33.02 28.52
C GLU A 53 -17.33 -34.19 27.67
N VAL A 54 -16.70 -34.40 26.52
CA VAL A 54 -16.88 -35.62 25.73
C VAL A 54 -16.54 -36.85 26.58
N SER A 55 -17.42 -37.86 26.59
CA SER A 55 -17.20 -39.07 27.39
C SER A 55 -15.96 -39.85 26.92
N ALA A 56 -15.45 -40.76 27.76
CA ALA A 56 -14.35 -41.64 27.38
C ALA A 56 -14.66 -42.50 26.13
N ALA A 57 -15.93 -42.84 25.91
CA ALA A 57 -16.36 -43.56 24.70
C ALA A 57 -16.32 -42.64 23.48
N GLY A 58 -16.87 -41.44 23.59
CA GLY A 58 -16.80 -40.42 22.53
C GLY A 58 -15.38 -40.05 22.14
N LYS A 59 -14.50 -39.80 23.13
CA LYS A 59 -13.06 -39.56 22.92
C LYS A 59 -12.37 -40.72 22.19
N ALA A 60 -12.82 -41.97 22.36
CA ALA A 60 -12.28 -43.12 21.63
C ALA A 60 -12.80 -43.18 20.18
N LEU A 61 -14.08 -42.84 19.96
CA LEU A 61 -14.68 -42.76 18.63
C LEU A 61 -14.08 -41.63 17.78
N ALA A 62 -13.89 -40.45 18.37
CA ALA A 62 -13.26 -39.31 17.70
C ALA A 62 -11.82 -39.64 17.24
N ARG A 63 -10.99 -40.22 18.13
CA ARG A 63 -9.63 -40.65 17.77
C ARG A 63 -9.61 -41.68 16.64
N GLU A 64 -10.57 -42.60 16.65
CA GLU A 64 -10.71 -43.59 15.58
C GLU A 64 -11.15 -42.95 14.26
N ALA A 65 -12.04 -41.95 14.31
CA ALA A 65 -12.44 -41.19 13.13
C ALA A 65 -11.27 -40.37 12.55
N PHE A 66 -10.50 -39.66 13.38
CA PHE A 66 -9.27 -38.98 12.94
C PHE A 66 -8.25 -39.95 12.33
N ARG A 67 -8.07 -41.13 12.93
CA ARG A 67 -7.20 -42.18 12.37
C ARG A 67 -7.65 -42.58 10.96
N GLN A 68 -8.95 -42.76 10.74
CA GLN A 68 -9.47 -43.13 9.42
C GLN A 68 -9.29 -42.01 8.38
N TRP A 69 -9.57 -40.75 8.74
CA TRP A 69 -9.34 -39.62 7.85
C TRP A 69 -7.86 -39.45 7.51
N GLY A 70 -6.97 -39.59 8.50
CA GLY A 70 -5.52 -39.51 8.30
C GLY A 70 -4.99 -40.62 7.40
N GLU A 71 -5.37 -41.88 7.64
CA GLU A 71 -4.96 -43.00 6.77
C GLU A 71 -5.53 -42.92 5.34
N ALA A 72 -6.55 -42.10 5.11
CA ALA A 72 -7.17 -41.90 3.81
C ALA A 72 -6.58 -40.72 3.02
N SER A 73 -5.73 -39.88 3.63
CA SER A 73 -5.33 -38.59 3.06
C SER A 73 -3.91 -38.17 3.47
N GLY A 74 -3.42 -37.05 2.96
CA GLY A 74 -2.17 -36.41 3.42
C GLY A 74 -2.32 -35.61 4.73
N LEU A 75 -3.34 -35.91 5.54
CA LEU A 75 -3.66 -35.19 6.78
C LEU A 75 -3.02 -35.86 7.99
N VAL A 76 -2.26 -35.07 8.76
CA VAL A 76 -1.71 -35.51 10.05
C VAL A 76 -2.54 -34.92 11.18
N PHE A 77 -3.12 -35.77 12.04
CA PHE A 77 -3.89 -35.34 13.21
C PHE A 77 -3.12 -35.51 14.51
N LEU A 78 -2.98 -34.42 15.27
CA LEU A 78 -2.21 -34.36 16.52
C LEU A 78 -3.12 -34.02 17.70
N GLU A 79 -3.23 -34.93 18.67
CA GLU A 79 -4.00 -34.64 19.89
C GLU A 79 -3.22 -33.70 20.81
N VAL A 80 -3.88 -32.65 21.28
CA VAL A 80 -3.32 -31.61 22.15
C VAL A 80 -4.17 -31.40 23.41
N PRO A 81 -3.65 -30.73 24.45
CA PRO A 81 -4.43 -30.38 25.63
C PRO A 81 -5.72 -29.62 25.30
N ALA A 82 -6.69 -29.68 26.21
CA ALA A 82 -7.94 -28.92 26.12
C ALA A 82 -7.68 -27.44 25.79
N GLY A 83 -8.41 -26.90 24.82
CA GLY A 83 -8.31 -25.51 24.38
C GLY A 83 -7.24 -25.20 23.34
N MET A 84 -6.36 -26.13 22.95
CA MET A 84 -5.25 -25.87 22.01
C MET A 84 -5.42 -26.52 20.63
N GLY A 85 -6.65 -26.88 20.24
CA GLY A 85 -6.90 -27.68 19.03
C GLY A 85 -7.53 -26.85 17.92
N ASP A 86 -7.05 -27.02 16.68
CA ASP A 86 -7.69 -26.49 15.48
C ASP A 86 -9.11 -27.04 15.32
N VAL A 87 -9.31 -28.31 15.75
CA VAL A 87 -10.62 -28.94 15.89
C VAL A 87 -10.88 -29.27 17.37
N ARG A 88 -11.89 -28.64 17.96
CA ARG A 88 -12.29 -28.80 19.36
C ARG A 88 -13.64 -29.50 19.48
N PHE A 89 -13.84 -30.23 20.57
CA PHE A 89 -15.11 -30.92 20.85
C PHE A 89 -15.69 -30.53 22.20
N GLY A 90 -17.00 -30.29 22.22
CA GLY A 90 -17.79 -30.09 23.44
C GLY A 90 -19.21 -30.63 23.31
N VAL A 91 -19.81 -31.04 24.43
CA VAL A 91 -21.19 -31.54 24.46
C VAL A 91 -22.11 -30.49 25.11
N PHE A 92 -23.28 -30.23 24.53
CA PHE A 92 -24.20 -29.17 24.95
C PHE A 92 -25.68 -29.56 24.81
N ASP A 93 -26.56 -28.80 25.48
CA ASP A 93 -27.99 -28.81 25.18
C ASP A 93 -28.29 -27.98 23.94
N LEU A 94 -28.21 -28.62 22.76
CA LEU A 94 -28.49 -27.94 21.50
C LEU A 94 -29.94 -27.47 21.36
N SER A 95 -30.88 -27.93 22.19
CA SER A 95 -32.27 -27.43 22.12
C SER A 95 -32.40 -25.95 22.50
N LEU A 96 -31.39 -25.41 23.20
CA LEU A 96 -31.27 -23.99 23.54
C LEU A 96 -30.66 -23.15 22.40
N SER A 97 -30.17 -23.76 21.32
CA SER A 97 -29.63 -23.02 20.18
C SER A 97 -30.76 -22.48 19.29
N ASP A 98 -30.73 -21.18 19.00
CA ASP A 98 -31.68 -20.52 18.08
C ASP A 98 -31.49 -20.89 16.60
N ARG A 99 -30.36 -21.51 16.23
CA ARG A 99 -29.98 -21.77 14.83
C ARG A 99 -30.26 -23.19 14.38
N LEU A 100 -29.84 -24.20 15.16
CA LEU A 100 -29.98 -25.62 14.83
C LEU A 100 -30.51 -26.45 16.03
N PRO A 101 -31.67 -26.10 16.62
CA PRO A 101 -32.16 -26.72 17.85
C PRO A 101 -32.40 -28.23 17.75
N ASP A 102 -32.64 -28.70 16.52
CA ASP A 102 -32.96 -30.10 16.22
C ASP A 102 -31.73 -30.94 15.77
N SER A 103 -30.54 -30.32 15.60
CA SER A 103 -29.32 -30.99 15.14
C SER A 103 -28.71 -31.98 16.14
N GLY A 104 -28.11 -33.07 15.63
CA GLY A 104 -27.38 -34.04 16.45
C GLY A 104 -25.97 -33.57 16.83
N ALA A 105 -25.32 -32.89 15.91
CA ALA A 105 -24.13 -32.10 16.10
C ALA A 105 -24.05 -31.04 14.98
N PHE A 106 -23.13 -30.09 15.11
CA PHE A 106 -22.70 -29.23 14.02
C PHE A 106 -21.32 -28.64 14.31
N ALA A 107 -20.58 -28.31 13.26
CA ALA A 107 -19.36 -27.51 13.36
C ALA A 107 -19.67 -26.00 13.25
N ALA A 108 -19.07 -25.18 14.12
CA ALA A 108 -19.05 -23.73 14.00
C ALA A 108 -17.73 -23.16 14.57
N GLY A 109 -17.02 -22.36 13.77
CA GLY A 109 -15.64 -21.99 14.08
C GLY A 109 -14.76 -23.24 14.18
N GLN A 110 -13.86 -23.27 15.17
CA GLN A 110 -13.00 -24.42 15.46
C GLN A 110 -13.73 -25.56 16.22
N THR A 111 -15.01 -25.39 16.59
CA THR A 111 -15.68 -26.29 17.53
C THR A 111 -16.74 -27.15 16.87
N ILE A 112 -16.70 -28.45 17.17
CA ILE A 112 -17.77 -29.41 16.92
C ILE A 112 -18.65 -29.50 18.18
N TYR A 113 -19.87 -29.00 18.06
CA TYR A 113 -20.88 -28.98 19.12
C TYR A 113 -21.71 -30.26 19.04
N ILE A 114 -21.63 -31.10 20.06
CA ILE A 114 -22.34 -32.38 20.12
C ILE A 114 -23.57 -32.24 21.02
N ARG A 115 -24.73 -32.76 20.58
CA ARG A 115 -25.90 -32.82 21.44
C ARG A 115 -25.70 -33.78 22.60
N GLU A 116 -26.13 -33.36 23.79
CA GLU A 116 -26.19 -34.20 24.98
C GLU A 116 -26.86 -35.56 24.69
N GLY A 117 -26.16 -36.64 25.05
CA GLY A 117 -26.64 -38.01 24.90
C GLY A 117 -26.43 -38.64 23.52
N LEU A 118 -25.72 -37.96 22.60
CA LEU A 118 -25.31 -38.52 21.30
C LEU A 118 -23.79 -38.74 21.17
N ASP A 119 -23.00 -38.46 22.20
CA ASP A 119 -21.53 -38.51 22.15
C ASP A 119 -20.95 -39.93 22.11
N ASP A 120 -21.80 -40.96 22.15
CA ASP A 120 -21.45 -42.38 21.96
C ASP A 120 -21.81 -42.93 20.56
N TRP A 121 -22.24 -42.07 19.64
CA TRP A 121 -22.65 -42.46 18.29
C TRP A 121 -21.48 -42.35 17.28
N PRO A 122 -20.99 -43.45 16.68
CA PRO A 122 -19.79 -43.43 15.83
C PRO A 122 -19.88 -42.57 14.57
N HIS A 123 -21.02 -42.64 13.85
CA HIS A 123 -21.24 -41.90 12.60
C HIS A 123 -21.06 -40.39 12.80
N LEU A 124 -21.48 -39.88 13.96
CA LEU A 124 -21.39 -38.45 14.29
C LEU A 124 -19.96 -37.94 14.15
N TYR A 125 -18.97 -38.65 14.67
CA TYR A 125 -17.58 -38.18 14.60
C TYR A 125 -17.01 -38.22 13.18
N LEU A 126 -17.30 -39.28 12.40
CA LEU A 126 -16.86 -39.34 11.01
C LEU A 126 -17.47 -38.21 10.17
N HIS A 127 -18.76 -37.94 10.39
CA HIS A 127 -19.52 -36.89 9.70
C HIS A 127 -19.02 -35.48 10.04
N GLU A 128 -18.95 -35.13 11.33
CA GLU A 128 -18.58 -33.78 11.75
C GLU A 128 -17.10 -33.48 11.51
N ILE A 129 -16.20 -34.47 11.67
CA ILE A 129 -14.81 -34.31 11.25
C ILE A 129 -14.74 -34.16 9.73
N GLY A 130 -15.58 -34.88 8.98
CA GLY A 130 -15.75 -34.70 7.54
C GLY A 130 -16.05 -33.24 7.18
N HIS A 131 -16.97 -32.58 7.91
CA HIS A 131 -17.20 -31.14 7.77
C HIS A 131 -15.99 -30.29 8.15
N ALA A 132 -15.30 -30.60 9.25
CA ALA A 132 -14.12 -29.86 9.70
C ALA A 132 -12.97 -29.89 8.69
N VAL A 133 -12.81 -31.02 7.96
CA VAL A 133 -11.81 -31.16 6.88
C VAL A 133 -12.35 -30.75 5.51
N GLY A 134 -13.53 -30.13 5.46
CA GLY A 134 -14.07 -29.45 4.29
C GLY A 134 -15.18 -30.18 3.53
N LEU A 135 -15.58 -31.40 3.87
CA LEU A 135 -16.63 -32.11 3.12
C LEU A 135 -18.03 -31.53 3.40
N LYS A 136 -18.90 -31.55 2.40
CA LYS A 136 -20.31 -31.16 2.50
C LYS A 136 -21.25 -32.34 2.50
N HIS A 137 -22.49 -32.09 2.91
CA HIS A 137 -23.56 -33.06 2.69
C HIS A 137 -23.72 -33.40 1.20
N SER A 138 -23.96 -34.67 0.93
CA SER A 138 -24.16 -35.22 -0.42
C SER A 138 -25.44 -34.78 -1.11
N PHE A 139 -26.33 -34.09 -0.41
CA PHE A 139 -27.68 -33.72 -0.87
C PHE A 139 -27.94 -32.20 -0.87
N GLU A 140 -26.90 -31.38 -0.65
CA GLU A 140 -27.01 -29.92 -0.65
C GLU A 140 -25.95 -29.25 -1.56
N GLY A 141 -26.24 -28.02 -2.00
CA GLY A 141 -25.37 -27.28 -2.92
C GLY A 141 -25.70 -27.47 -4.40
N ASP A 142 -24.80 -27.02 -5.28
CA ASP A 142 -25.00 -27.03 -6.72
C ASP A 142 -24.89 -28.43 -7.35
N TYR A 143 -24.26 -29.37 -6.64
CA TYR A 143 -24.09 -30.75 -7.07
C TYR A 143 -24.48 -31.71 -5.94
N VAL A 144 -25.50 -32.52 -6.20
CA VAL A 144 -26.03 -33.51 -5.25
C VAL A 144 -25.92 -34.92 -5.83
N LEU A 145 -25.68 -35.90 -4.97
CA LEU A 145 -25.64 -37.31 -5.35
C LEU A 145 -27.04 -37.83 -5.71
N PRO A 146 -27.15 -38.77 -6.66
CA PRO A 146 -28.37 -39.54 -6.85
C PRO A 146 -28.78 -40.25 -5.54
N GLU A 147 -30.09 -40.41 -5.31
CA GLU A 147 -30.66 -41.01 -4.10
C GLU A 147 -30.07 -42.41 -3.81
N GLU A 148 -29.78 -43.20 -4.84
CA GLU A 148 -29.16 -44.52 -4.70
C GLU A 148 -27.69 -44.51 -4.21
N LEU A 149 -27.01 -43.37 -4.31
CA LEU A 149 -25.62 -43.17 -3.87
C LEU A 149 -25.51 -42.29 -2.62
N ASP A 150 -26.60 -41.65 -2.20
CA ASP A 150 -26.66 -40.84 -0.99
C ASP A 150 -26.92 -41.72 0.23
N ASN A 151 -25.89 -42.45 0.68
CA ASN A 151 -25.92 -43.28 1.89
C ASN A 151 -24.51 -43.55 2.47
N TRP A 152 -24.44 -44.02 3.71
CA TRP A 152 -23.19 -44.25 4.46
C TRP A 152 -22.25 -45.31 3.85
N GLU A 153 -22.70 -46.22 2.98
CA GLU A 153 -21.77 -47.12 2.27
C GLU A 153 -20.88 -46.34 1.29
N VAL A 154 -21.43 -45.24 0.76
CA VAL A 154 -20.79 -44.42 -0.25
C VAL A 154 -20.12 -43.19 0.38
N THR A 155 -20.80 -42.50 1.30
CA THR A 155 -20.27 -41.32 2.00
C THR A 155 -20.87 -41.15 3.39
N GLN A 156 -20.03 -40.90 4.39
CA GLN A 156 -20.44 -40.53 5.73
C GLN A 156 -21.11 -39.15 5.77
N MET A 157 -21.03 -38.35 4.70
CA MET A 157 -21.72 -37.06 4.63
C MET A 157 -23.22 -37.17 4.30
N SER A 158 -23.73 -38.39 4.13
CA SER A 158 -25.16 -38.66 3.95
C SER A 158 -25.91 -38.77 5.29
N TYR A 159 -27.21 -38.48 5.27
CA TYR A 159 -28.11 -38.80 6.40
C TYR A 159 -28.73 -40.20 6.32
N ASN A 160 -28.51 -40.95 5.24
CA ASN A 160 -29.12 -42.25 5.05
C ASN A 160 -28.16 -43.39 5.41
N ALA A 161 -28.57 -44.22 6.37
CA ALA A 161 -27.71 -45.30 6.88
C ALA A 161 -27.35 -46.40 5.88
N GLY A 162 -28.21 -46.64 4.90
CA GLY A 162 -28.11 -47.81 4.03
C GLY A 162 -28.07 -49.11 4.86
N ASP A 163 -27.15 -50.01 4.51
CA ASP A 163 -26.93 -51.31 5.18
C ASP A 163 -25.66 -51.32 6.09
N THR A 164 -25.11 -50.16 6.43
CA THR A 164 -23.89 -50.03 7.26
C THR A 164 -24.20 -49.54 8.68
N ASP A 165 -23.26 -49.70 9.61
CA ASP A 165 -23.38 -49.19 10.98
C ASP A 165 -22.76 -47.80 11.19
N GLY A 166 -22.27 -47.16 10.11
CA GLY A 166 -21.70 -45.81 10.14
C GLY A 166 -20.40 -45.71 10.93
N THR A 167 -19.59 -46.78 10.94
CA THR A 167 -18.32 -46.82 11.69
C THR A 167 -17.07 -46.70 10.80
N THR A 168 -17.25 -46.68 9.48
CA THR A 168 -16.15 -46.68 8.50
C THR A 168 -16.40 -45.71 7.37
N LEU A 169 -15.35 -45.04 6.88
CA LEU A 169 -15.42 -44.17 5.70
C LEU A 169 -15.95 -44.92 4.46
N GLY A 170 -16.83 -44.25 3.72
CA GLY A 170 -17.38 -44.73 2.46
C GLY A 170 -16.42 -44.51 1.29
N THR A 171 -16.73 -45.10 0.14
CA THR A 171 -15.83 -45.05 -1.03
C THR A 171 -15.59 -43.63 -1.56
N LEU A 172 -16.61 -42.77 -1.54
CA LEU A 172 -16.45 -41.38 -2.00
C LEU A 172 -15.74 -40.51 -0.96
N ASP A 173 -15.84 -40.83 0.33
CA ASP A 173 -15.09 -40.11 1.37
C ASP A 173 -13.58 -40.27 1.13
N LEU A 174 -13.14 -41.52 0.91
CA LEU A 174 -11.74 -41.86 0.62
C LEU A 174 -11.23 -41.18 -0.66
N GLU A 175 -12.03 -41.19 -1.73
CA GLU A 175 -11.65 -40.56 -2.99
C GLU A 175 -11.62 -39.02 -2.88
N ALA A 176 -12.58 -38.43 -2.17
CA ALA A 176 -12.70 -36.99 -2.02
C ALA A 176 -11.57 -36.43 -1.16
N ILE A 177 -11.30 -37.04 0.00
CA ILE A 177 -10.26 -36.53 0.91
C ILE A 177 -8.87 -36.69 0.30
N ALA A 178 -8.61 -37.79 -0.40
CA ALA A 178 -7.34 -38.01 -1.08
C ALA A 178 -7.13 -37.04 -2.26
N LEU A 179 -8.22 -36.62 -2.92
CA LEU A 179 -8.18 -35.62 -3.98
C LEU A 179 -7.83 -34.22 -3.45
N ILE A 180 -8.26 -33.89 -2.23
CA ILE A 180 -8.04 -32.57 -1.63
C ILE A 180 -6.64 -32.49 -1.01
N TYR A 181 -6.26 -33.48 -0.21
CA TYR A 181 -5.07 -33.41 0.65
C TYR A 181 -3.94 -34.37 0.23
N GLY A 182 -4.11 -35.14 -0.85
CA GLY A 182 -3.15 -36.18 -1.21
C GLY A 182 -3.34 -37.46 -0.39
N THR A 183 -2.36 -38.35 -0.38
CA THR A 183 -2.41 -39.66 0.28
C THR A 183 -1.56 -39.70 1.54
N ASP A 184 -1.74 -40.73 2.38
CA ASP A 184 -0.97 -40.96 3.61
C ASP A 184 0.55 -41.08 3.35
N ALA A 185 0.94 -41.47 2.14
CA ALA A 185 2.33 -41.50 1.71
C ALA A 185 2.95 -40.10 1.52
N GLU A 186 2.14 -39.05 1.49
CA GLU A 186 2.51 -37.65 1.25
C GLU A 186 2.41 -36.80 2.53
N ASP A 187 2.13 -37.41 3.68
CA ASP A 187 2.09 -36.76 5.00
C ASP A 187 3.34 -35.92 5.26
N GLY A 188 3.14 -34.61 5.46
CA GLY A 188 4.21 -33.65 5.69
C GLY A 188 5.17 -33.43 4.50
N ALA A 189 4.89 -34.00 3.33
CA ALA A 189 5.76 -33.85 2.15
C ALA A 189 5.71 -32.44 1.51
N HIS A 190 4.80 -31.59 1.98
CA HIS A 190 4.75 -30.16 1.63
C HIS A 190 5.84 -29.34 2.35
N LEU A 191 6.53 -29.93 3.33
CA LEU A 191 7.60 -29.34 4.10
C LEU A 191 8.94 -30.02 3.77
N ALA A 192 10.04 -29.27 3.89
CA ALA A 192 11.38 -29.82 3.79
C ALA A 192 11.70 -30.71 5.01
N ASP A 193 11.22 -30.31 6.19
CA ASP A 193 11.28 -31.10 7.43
C ASP A 193 10.16 -30.68 8.39
N TRP A 194 9.75 -31.59 9.27
CA TRP A 194 8.82 -31.27 10.37
C TRP A 194 8.98 -32.23 11.55
N ASP A 195 8.66 -31.75 12.75
CA ASP A 195 8.71 -32.54 13.99
C ASP A 195 7.59 -32.15 14.95
N TRP A 196 7.18 -33.10 15.80
CA TRP A 196 6.16 -32.90 16.84
C TRP A 196 6.67 -33.27 18.22
N ASP A 197 6.79 -32.28 19.10
CA ASP A 197 7.04 -32.51 20.53
C ASP A 197 5.72 -32.55 21.30
N ALA A 198 5.22 -33.75 21.57
CA ALA A 198 4.00 -33.96 22.34
C ALA A 198 4.09 -33.52 23.81
N ALA A 199 5.29 -33.32 24.38
CA ALA A 199 5.46 -32.89 25.76
C ALA A 199 5.21 -31.39 25.94
N THR A 200 5.53 -30.61 24.90
CA THR A 200 5.29 -29.16 24.86
C THR A 200 4.14 -28.79 23.92
N SER A 201 3.58 -29.74 23.17
CA SER A 201 2.62 -29.47 22.09
C SER A 201 3.20 -28.48 21.07
N THR A 202 4.44 -28.73 20.63
CA THR A 202 5.16 -27.88 19.68
C THR A 202 5.26 -28.56 18.32
N LEU A 203 4.71 -27.91 17.29
CA LEU A 203 4.92 -28.25 15.90
C LEU A 203 6.10 -27.44 15.36
N THR A 204 7.14 -28.11 14.87
CA THR A 204 8.23 -27.49 14.13
C THR A 204 8.06 -27.78 12.64
N GLN A 205 8.09 -26.75 11.80
CA GLN A 205 7.97 -26.83 10.35
C GLN A 205 9.15 -26.10 9.69
N VAL A 206 9.71 -26.70 8.65
CA VAL A 206 10.76 -26.10 7.81
C VAL A 206 10.30 -26.17 6.37
N GLY A 207 10.14 -25.01 5.73
CA GLY A 207 9.84 -24.89 4.32
C GLY A 207 11.04 -25.20 3.42
N PHE A 208 10.77 -25.27 2.12
CA PHE A 208 11.76 -25.41 1.07
C PHE A 208 12.21 -24.04 0.56
N ASP A 209 13.37 -23.99 -0.08
CA ASP A 209 13.75 -22.82 -0.88
C ASP A 209 12.74 -22.58 -2.04
N GLY A 210 12.33 -21.33 -2.21
CA GLY A 210 11.33 -20.82 -3.15
C GLY A 210 9.96 -20.61 -2.47
N GLY A 211 9.25 -19.54 -2.83
CA GLY A 211 8.03 -19.11 -2.12
C GLY A 211 6.97 -20.18 -1.89
N GLN A 212 6.51 -20.29 -0.64
CA GLN A 212 5.62 -21.30 -0.10
C GLN A 212 4.46 -20.72 0.71
N ILE A 213 3.50 -21.57 1.08
CA ILE A 213 2.48 -21.26 2.09
C ILE A 213 2.70 -22.21 3.26
N LEU A 214 2.89 -21.66 4.46
CA LEU A 214 3.10 -22.40 5.69
C LEU A 214 2.02 -22.01 6.70
N THR A 215 1.34 -23.00 7.28
CA THR A 215 0.24 -22.77 8.22
C THR A 215 0.57 -23.40 9.56
N GLY A 216 0.48 -22.63 10.63
CA GLY A 216 0.63 -23.10 12.00
C GLY A 216 -0.63 -23.79 12.52
N VAL A 217 -0.53 -24.34 13.73
CA VAL A 217 -1.61 -25.00 14.46
C VAL A 217 -1.95 -24.24 15.74
N ASP A 218 -3.11 -24.46 16.34
CA ASP A 218 -3.59 -23.88 17.62
C ASP A 218 -2.80 -24.35 18.88
N ALA A 219 -1.57 -24.80 18.68
CA ALA A 219 -0.62 -25.18 19.72
C ALA A 219 0.64 -24.30 19.66
N ASN A 220 1.77 -24.77 20.19
CA ASN A 220 3.03 -24.04 20.03
C ASN A 220 3.60 -24.27 18.63
N ASN A 221 4.13 -23.22 18.00
CA ASN A 221 4.64 -23.25 16.64
C ASN A 221 6.09 -22.80 16.58
N ILE A 222 6.91 -23.52 15.80
CA ILE A 222 8.21 -23.07 15.32
C ILE A 222 8.18 -23.22 13.80
N ILE A 223 8.26 -22.12 13.05
CA ILE A 223 8.20 -22.14 11.59
C ILE A 223 9.46 -21.47 11.03
N VAL A 224 10.15 -22.18 10.14
CA VAL A 224 11.25 -21.64 9.33
C VAL A 224 10.81 -21.67 7.87
N GLY A 225 10.69 -20.52 7.21
CA GLY A 225 10.22 -20.39 5.82
C GLY A 225 11.24 -20.94 4.82
N GLY A 226 12.42 -20.32 4.77
CA GLY A 226 13.49 -20.65 3.85
C GLY A 226 13.85 -19.44 2.99
N ASP A 227 14.57 -19.65 1.89
CA ASP A 227 14.69 -18.60 0.88
C ASP A 227 13.39 -18.57 0.03
N GLY A 228 13.01 -17.44 -0.57
CA GLY A 228 11.79 -17.26 -1.34
C GLY A 228 10.78 -16.34 -0.65
N SER A 229 9.78 -15.86 -1.39
CA SER A 229 8.66 -15.08 -0.85
C SER A 229 7.58 -16.02 -0.29
N ASP A 230 7.57 -16.20 1.01
CA ASP A 230 6.70 -17.11 1.74
C ASP A 230 5.45 -16.43 2.31
N ASN A 231 4.38 -17.20 2.50
CA ASN A 231 3.18 -16.79 3.20
C ASN A 231 3.01 -17.66 4.45
N ILE A 232 3.30 -17.08 5.62
CA ILE A 232 3.30 -17.79 6.90
C ILE A 232 2.10 -17.33 7.71
N ARG A 233 1.22 -18.26 8.07
CA ARG A 233 -0.03 -17.95 8.75
C ARG A 233 -0.21 -18.78 10.02
N ILE A 234 -0.30 -18.11 11.16
CA ILE A 234 -0.61 -18.70 12.45
C ILE A 234 -1.87 -18.01 12.97
N GLU A 235 -3.02 -18.65 12.78
CA GLU A 235 -4.31 -18.12 13.21
C GLU A 235 -4.66 -18.57 14.63
N GLN A 236 -5.06 -17.63 15.48
CA GLN A 236 -5.71 -17.86 16.78
C GLN A 236 -5.14 -19.02 17.58
N THR A 237 -3.95 -18.81 18.16
CA THR A 237 -3.31 -19.79 19.03
C THR A 237 -3.25 -19.32 20.48
N ILE A 238 -3.63 -20.20 21.41
CA ILE A 238 -3.30 -20.04 22.85
C ILE A 238 -1.80 -20.35 23.08
N GLY A 239 -1.16 -21.03 22.12
CA GLY A 239 0.27 -21.35 22.14
C GLY A 239 1.20 -20.20 21.74
N ASN A 240 2.49 -20.43 21.98
CA ASN A 240 3.60 -19.56 21.61
C ASN A 240 4.00 -19.77 20.14
N ALA A 241 4.56 -18.75 19.51
CA ALA A 241 5.02 -18.80 18.13
C ALA A 241 6.46 -18.29 17.99
N GLU A 242 7.28 -19.03 17.26
CA GLU A 242 8.61 -18.63 16.80
C GLU A 242 8.65 -18.75 15.28
N VAL A 243 8.92 -17.65 14.57
CA VAL A 243 8.95 -17.59 13.10
C VAL A 243 10.27 -17.00 12.63
N GLU A 244 10.92 -17.67 11.69
CA GLU A 244 12.05 -17.18 10.90
C GLU A 244 11.63 -17.31 9.42
N ALA A 245 11.23 -16.21 8.78
CA ALA A 245 10.67 -16.27 7.42
C ALA A 245 11.79 -16.55 6.40
N GLY A 246 12.86 -15.76 6.42
CA GLY A 246 14.11 -16.08 5.73
C GLY A 246 14.51 -14.98 4.75
N ALA A 247 14.69 -15.31 3.47
CA ALA A 247 15.11 -14.31 2.48
C ALA A 247 14.17 -14.29 1.28
N GLY A 248 13.54 -13.17 0.99
CA GLY A 248 12.51 -12.98 -0.02
C GLY A 248 11.47 -12.01 0.53
N ASP A 249 10.54 -11.54 -0.30
CA ASP A 249 9.47 -10.65 0.18
C ASP A 249 8.37 -11.51 0.85
N ASP A 250 8.37 -11.60 2.17
CA ASP A 250 7.55 -12.51 2.96
C ASP A 250 6.26 -11.85 3.49
N TYR A 251 5.21 -12.65 3.65
CA TYR A 251 3.94 -12.22 4.23
C TYR A 251 3.58 -13.08 5.43
N VAL A 252 3.60 -12.48 6.62
CA VAL A 252 3.46 -13.21 7.88
C VAL A 252 2.27 -12.69 8.67
N ILE A 253 1.36 -13.58 9.09
CA ILE A 253 0.25 -13.26 10.00
C ILE A 253 0.36 -14.11 11.27
N LEU A 254 0.40 -13.45 12.43
CA LEU A 254 0.36 -14.06 13.75
C LEU A 254 -0.78 -13.47 14.56
N ALA A 255 -1.88 -14.20 14.67
CA ALA A 255 -3.01 -13.83 15.51
C ALA A 255 -3.01 -14.61 16.84
N ASN A 256 -1.85 -14.77 17.48
CA ASN A 256 -1.71 -15.52 18.71
C ASN A 256 -1.77 -14.63 19.97
N GLU A 257 -2.27 -15.18 21.07
CA GLU A 257 -2.37 -14.48 22.36
C GLU A 257 -1.17 -14.80 23.29
N GLY A 258 -0.41 -15.86 22.97
CA GLY A 258 0.78 -16.29 23.68
C GLY A 258 2.03 -15.43 23.41
N THR A 259 3.22 -15.97 23.70
CA THR A 259 4.47 -15.28 23.40
C THR A 259 4.90 -15.51 21.95
N SER A 260 5.29 -14.45 21.24
CA SER A 260 5.69 -14.46 19.83
C SER A 260 7.10 -13.91 19.65
N SER A 261 7.90 -14.59 18.83
CA SER A 261 9.17 -14.11 18.30
C SER A 261 9.15 -14.25 16.79
N VAL A 262 9.40 -13.16 16.06
CA VAL A 262 9.39 -13.14 14.59
C VAL A 262 10.67 -12.49 14.10
N ALA A 263 11.35 -13.16 13.17
CA ALA A 263 12.40 -12.60 12.34
C ALA A 263 11.95 -12.74 10.88
N LEU A 264 11.77 -11.63 10.15
CA LEU A 264 11.33 -11.67 8.76
C LEU A 264 12.52 -11.94 7.85
N GLY A 265 13.59 -11.16 7.98
CA GLY A 265 14.90 -11.49 7.44
C GLY A 265 15.33 -10.53 6.34
N ALA A 266 15.46 -10.98 5.09
CA ALA A 266 15.91 -10.10 4.01
C ALA A 266 14.90 -10.05 2.87
N GLY A 267 14.43 -8.86 2.49
CA GLY A 267 13.35 -8.69 1.52
C GLY A 267 12.47 -7.54 1.95
N ASN A 268 11.46 -7.20 1.15
CA ASN A 268 10.46 -6.22 1.57
C ASN A 268 9.27 -6.97 2.17
N ASP A 269 9.26 -7.10 3.49
CA ASP A 269 8.38 -8.02 4.19
C ASP A 269 7.13 -7.32 4.74
N VAL A 270 6.08 -8.11 4.95
CA VAL A 270 4.84 -7.65 5.58
C VAL A 270 4.48 -8.54 6.75
N LEU A 271 4.34 -7.95 7.94
CA LEU A 271 3.92 -8.64 9.16
C LEU A 271 2.62 -8.06 9.70
N VAL A 272 1.68 -8.93 10.04
CA VAL A 272 0.53 -8.59 10.90
C VAL A 272 0.59 -9.43 12.16
N VAL A 273 0.74 -8.80 13.33
CA VAL A 273 0.90 -9.51 14.60
C VAL A 273 -0.02 -8.99 15.70
N GLY A 274 -0.65 -9.91 16.42
CA GLY A 274 -1.34 -9.64 17.69
C GLY A 274 -0.34 -9.41 18.81
N ALA A 275 -0.53 -8.34 19.59
CA ALA A 275 0.30 -8.05 20.74
C ALA A 275 -0.18 -8.87 21.96
N GLY A 276 0.24 -10.14 22.02
CA GLY A 276 0.05 -11.02 23.17
C GLY A 276 0.91 -10.61 24.39
N GLU A 277 1.09 -11.55 25.35
CA GLU A 277 1.87 -11.32 26.59
C GLU A 277 3.30 -10.81 26.31
N ARG A 278 3.93 -11.37 25.28
CA ARG A 278 5.26 -10.96 24.83
C ARG A 278 5.39 -11.12 23.32
N THR A 279 5.59 -10.02 22.62
CA THR A 279 5.83 -10.01 21.17
C THR A 279 7.18 -9.36 20.89
N VAL A 280 8.05 -10.06 20.16
CA VAL A 280 9.35 -9.58 19.71
C VAL A 280 9.41 -9.74 18.19
N VAL A 281 9.70 -8.66 17.47
CA VAL A 281 9.80 -8.62 16.02
C VAL A 281 11.13 -7.97 15.63
N ASP A 282 11.81 -8.61 14.68
CA ASP A 282 12.94 -8.10 13.92
C ASP A 282 12.56 -8.20 12.43
N ALA A 283 12.33 -7.07 11.75
CA ALA A 283 11.92 -7.08 10.35
C ALA A 283 13.13 -7.38 9.45
N GLY A 284 14.29 -6.81 9.74
CA GLY A 284 15.57 -7.23 9.19
C GLY A 284 16.11 -6.26 8.16
N SER A 285 16.25 -6.66 6.90
CA SER A 285 16.78 -5.80 5.85
C SER A 285 15.84 -5.72 4.64
N GLY A 286 15.61 -4.52 4.14
CA GLY A 286 14.66 -4.22 3.08
C GLY A 286 13.69 -3.14 3.55
N ASP A 287 12.69 -2.81 2.74
CA ASP A 287 11.68 -1.83 3.13
C ASP A 287 10.44 -2.59 3.67
N ASP A 288 10.30 -2.68 4.99
CA ASP A 288 9.33 -3.55 5.65
C ASP A 288 8.06 -2.84 6.14
N GLU A 289 6.94 -3.56 6.17
CA GLU A 289 5.66 -3.10 6.74
C GLU A 289 5.22 -3.97 7.92
N VAL A 290 5.21 -3.41 9.12
CA VAL A 290 4.79 -4.10 10.34
C VAL A 290 3.49 -3.51 10.87
N SER A 291 2.45 -4.33 10.97
CA SER A 291 1.16 -4.01 11.56
C SER A 291 0.96 -4.75 12.88
N VAL A 292 0.63 -4.04 13.95
CA VAL A 292 0.43 -4.62 15.28
C VAL A 292 -0.96 -4.32 15.80
N LEU A 293 -1.69 -5.37 16.20
CA LEU A 293 -2.97 -5.23 16.92
C LEU A 293 -2.74 -5.27 18.43
N VAL A 294 -3.06 -4.19 19.14
CA VAL A 294 -2.87 -4.07 20.59
C VAL A 294 -4.22 -4.06 21.31
N SER A 295 -4.46 -5.03 22.21
CA SER A 295 -5.70 -5.11 23.01
C SER A 295 -5.64 -4.31 24.33
N LEU A 296 -6.81 -3.90 24.85
CA LEU A 296 -7.01 -3.18 26.13
C LEU A 296 -6.54 -3.95 27.37
N ASP A 297 -6.38 -5.27 27.28
CA ASP A 297 -6.04 -6.14 28.42
C ASP A 297 -4.54 -6.26 28.69
N ARG A 298 -3.68 -5.43 28.07
CA ARG A 298 -2.23 -5.48 28.36
C ARG A 298 -1.98 -5.31 29.86
N GLN A 299 -1.45 -6.36 30.48
CA GLN A 299 -1.20 -6.41 31.91
C GLN A 299 0.13 -5.72 32.22
N ASP A 300 0.27 -5.22 33.45
CA ASP A 300 1.55 -4.73 33.97
C ASP A 300 2.60 -5.84 33.87
N GLY A 301 3.49 -5.76 32.87
CA GLY A 301 4.55 -6.74 32.62
C GLY A 301 4.66 -7.24 31.19
N ASP A 302 3.67 -6.97 30.33
CA ASP A 302 3.70 -7.42 28.94
C ASP A 302 4.82 -6.72 28.15
N VAL A 303 5.39 -7.43 27.17
CA VAL A 303 6.53 -6.95 26.38
C VAL A 303 6.16 -6.82 24.91
N LEU A 304 6.48 -5.67 24.30
CA LEU A 304 6.38 -5.45 22.86
C LEU A 304 7.70 -4.84 22.40
N THR A 305 8.47 -5.60 21.63
CA THR A 305 9.74 -5.15 21.04
C THR A 305 9.64 -5.26 19.54
N LEU A 306 9.77 -4.13 18.84
CA LEU A 306 9.71 -4.05 17.39
C LEU A 306 10.97 -3.34 16.88
N GLU A 307 11.70 -3.99 15.99
CA GLU A 307 12.85 -3.44 15.29
C GLU A 307 12.57 -3.54 13.78
N GLY A 308 12.61 -2.42 13.05
CA GLY A 308 12.48 -2.40 11.59
C GLY A 308 13.76 -2.94 10.96
N GLY A 309 14.84 -2.17 11.00
CA GLY A 309 16.18 -2.70 10.74
C GLY A 309 16.96 -1.86 9.74
N GLU A 310 17.45 -2.49 8.67
CA GLU A 310 18.11 -1.78 7.56
C GLU A 310 17.10 -1.53 6.43
N GLY A 311 16.83 -0.27 6.09
CA GLY A 311 15.95 0.07 4.97
C GLY A 311 15.06 1.25 5.33
N THR A 312 13.91 1.35 4.68
CA THR A 312 12.85 2.32 5.03
C THR A 312 11.62 1.56 5.50
N ASP A 313 11.42 1.52 6.82
CA ASP A 313 10.42 0.66 7.45
C ASP A 313 9.21 1.45 7.94
N SER A 314 8.05 0.81 7.86
CA SER A 314 6.76 1.37 8.28
C SER A 314 6.10 0.54 9.37
N LEU A 315 5.63 1.21 10.41
CA LEU A 315 4.91 0.60 11.53
C LEU A 315 3.49 1.14 11.62
N ILE A 316 2.50 0.27 11.68
CA ILE A 316 1.11 0.61 11.98
C ILE A 316 0.69 -0.08 13.27
N ILE A 317 0.19 0.68 14.24
CA ILE A 317 -0.33 0.15 15.49
C ILE A 317 -1.83 0.40 15.54
N PHE A 318 -2.60 -0.68 15.44
CA PHE A 318 -4.04 -0.67 15.62
C PHE A 318 -4.39 -0.94 17.08
N LEU A 319 -5.18 -0.06 17.68
CA LEU A 319 -5.68 -0.24 19.03
C LEU A 319 -7.03 -0.96 18.99
N GLY A 320 -7.16 -2.05 19.74
CA GLY A 320 -8.34 -2.93 19.74
C GLY A 320 -9.06 -2.95 21.09
N GLY A 321 -10.40 -2.83 21.06
CA GLY A 321 -11.25 -2.98 22.25
C GLY A 321 -12.75 -2.81 21.96
N ASN A 322 -13.56 -3.83 22.26
CA ASN A 322 -15.03 -3.81 22.11
C ASN A 322 -15.77 -3.29 23.37
N ASP A 323 -15.04 -2.85 24.40
CA ASP A 323 -15.62 -2.48 25.68
C ASP A 323 -15.93 -0.97 25.72
N GLY A 324 -17.18 -0.65 25.39
CA GLY A 324 -17.69 0.70 25.14
C GLY A 324 -17.69 1.66 26.34
N SER A 325 -16.54 1.98 26.92
CA SER A 325 -16.32 3.21 27.72
C SER A 325 -14.89 3.44 28.25
N ALA A 326 -13.92 2.55 28.06
CA ALA A 326 -12.56 2.77 28.55
C ALA A 326 -11.73 3.59 27.54
N ALA A 327 -11.04 4.63 28.01
CA ALA A 327 -10.11 5.41 27.20
C ALA A 327 -8.84 4.58 26.92
N PHE A 328 -8.46 4.41 25.65
CA PHE A 328 -7.18 3.77 25.34
C PHE A 328 -6.04 4.74 25.68
N ILE A 329 -4.99 4.29 26.36
CA ILE A 329 -3.79 5.10 26.62
C ILE A 329 -2.59 4.38 26.00
N PHE A 330 -2.10 4.91 24.88
CA PHE A 330 -0.88 4.41 24.24
C PHE A 330 0.19 5.49 24.17
N SER A 331 1.44 5.13 24.48
CA SER A 331 2.56 6.06 24.40
C SER A 331 3.82 5.39 23.88
N LEU A 332 4.28 5.83 22.71
CA LEU A 332 5.54 5.39 22.09
C LEU A 332 6.77 5.88 22.87
N ALA A 333 6.64 6.98 23.62
CA ALA A 333 7.73 7.53 24.44
C ALA A 333 8.19 6.57 25.56
N GLY A 334 7.37 5.57 25.90
CA GLY A 334 7.68 4.56 26.91
C GLY A 334 7.73 5.14 28.34
N GLY A 335 7.21 4.36 29.29
CA GLY A 335 7.52 4.57 30.71
C GLY A 335 8.75 3.75 31.09
N ALA A 336 9.57 4.20 32.03
CA ALA A 336 10.61 3.33 32.59
C ALA A 336 9.95 2.05 33.17
N GLY A 337 10.16 0.90 32.51
CA GLY A 337 9.54 -0.38 32.88
C GLY A 337 8.25 -0.75 32.13
N SER A 338 7.89 -0.06 31.04
CA SER A 338 6.65 -0.33 30.27
C SER A 338 6.71 -1.56 29.34
N GLY A 339 7.86 -2.24 29.23
CA GLY A 339 8.03 -3.41 28.34
C GLY A 339 7.95 -3.08 26.84
N LEU A 340 7.79 -1.81 26.48
CA LEU A 340 7.69 -1.31 25.09
C LEU A 340 9.06 -0.85 24.60
N SER A 341 9.49 -1.35 23.44
CA SER A 341 10.68 -0.91 22.72
C SER A 341 10.37 -0.91 21.23
N ILE A 342 10.46 0.26 20.58
CA ILE A 342 10.20 0.40 19.15
C ILE A 342 11.35 1.22 18.57
N SER A 343 11.99 0.73 17.51
CA SER A 343 13.12 1.39 16.85
C SER A 343 13.29 0.97 15.40
N GLY A 344 14.00 1.78 14.62
CA GLY A 344 14.31 1.47 13.22
C GLY A 344 13.09 1.55 12.30
N PHE A 345 12.10 2.39 12.63
CA PHE A 345 10.97 2.68 11.75
C PHE A 345 11.02 4.16 11.37
N GLU A 346 11.04 4.44 10.07
CA GLU A 346 11.05 5.79 9.49
C GLU A 346 9.63 6.39 9.44
N SER A 347 8.62 5.53 9.39
CA SER A 347 7.20 5.91 9.41
C SER A 347 6.44 5.14 10.49
N VAL A 348 5.70 5.87 11.34
CA VAL A 348 4.88 5.24 12.38
C VAL A 348 3.46 5.79 12.33
N THR A 349 2.47 4.91 12.30
CA THR A 349 1.05 5.25 12.38
C THR A 349 0.44 4.66 13.64
N LEU A 350 -0.27 5.49 14.40
CA LEU A 350 -1.04 5.11 15.59
C LEU A 350 -2.53 5.29 15.29
N ASP A 351 -3.22 4.17 15.22
CA ASP A 351 -4.64 4.10 14.92
C ASP A 351 -5.45 3.83 16.19
N GLY A 352 -6.22 4.84 16.61
CA GLY A 352 -7.15 4.81 17.72
C GLY A 352 -8.38 3.93 17.47
N THR A 353 -9.44 4.20 18.21
CA THR A 353 -10.65 3.39 18.24
C THR A 353 -11.91 4.25 18.05
N GLY A 354 -13.09 3.67 18.27
CA GLY A 354 -14.33 4.44 18.37
C GLY A 354 -14.61 5.03 19.77
N ASN A 355 -13.62 5.02 20.68
CA ASN A 355 -13.72 5.50 22.05
C ASN A 355 -12.84 6.74 22.28
N ALA A 356 -12.98 7.38 23.45
CA ALA A 356 -12.17 8.54 23.81
C ALA A 356 -10.72 8.15 24.15
N ASP A 357 -9.81 8.27 23.20
CA ASP A 357 -8.44 7.77 23.26
C ASP A 357 -7.42 8.81 23.70
N ARG A 358 -6.26 8.32 24.14
CA ARG A 358 -5.09 9.13 24.50
C ARG A 358 -3.86 8.51 23.84
N LEU A 359 -3.47 9.10 22.72
CA LEU A 359 -2.33 8.65 21.93
C LEU A 359 -1.17 9.63 22.11
N THR A 360 0.04 9.10 22.25
CA THR A 360 1.25 9.90 22.34
C THR A 360 2.34 9.24 21.49
N ALA A 361 2.76 9.93 20.44
CA ALA A 361 3.85 9.47 19.59
C ALA A 361 5.23 9.75 20.24
N GLY A 362 6.28 9.44 19.47
CA GLY A 362 7.65 9.38 19.93
C GLY A 362 8.43 10.68 19.66
N ALA A 363 9.69 10.52 19.28
CA ALA A 363 10.56 11.62 18.87
C ALA A 363 10.86 11.62 17.35
N SER A 364 10.22 10.71 16.63
CA SER A 364 10.24 10.60 15.16
C SER A 364 8.86 10.99 14.65
N GLY A 365 8.77 11.50 13.43
CA GLY A 365 7.50 11.87 12.81
C GLY A 365 6.52 10.69 12.74
N ALA A 366 5.27 10.94 13.11
CA ALA A 366 4.24 9.92 13.21
C ALA A 366 2.88 10.42 12.70
N THR A 367 2.05 9.50 12.22
CA THR A 367 0.62 9.73 11.94
C THR A 367 -0.21 9.25 13.13
N LEU A 368 -1.09 10.09 13.66
CA LEU A 368 -1.99 9.75 14.76
C LEU A 368 -3.44 9.96 14.32
N ASN A 369 -4.22 8.87 14.33
CA ASN A 369 -5.64 8.88 13.98
C ASN A 369 -6.47 8.57 15.23
N GLY A 370 -7.26 9.53 15.72
CA GLY A 370 -8.18 9.35 16.85
C GLY A 370 -9.46 8.59 16.48
N TYR A 371 -9.87 8.69 15.21
CA TYR A 371 -11.11 8.14 14.66
C TYR A 371 -12.39 8.70 15.27
N ALA A 372 -13.02 8.06 16.25
CA ALA A 372 -14.24 8.59 16.85
C ALA A 372 -14.10 8.56 18.36
N GLY A 373 -14.50 9.62 19.04
CA GLY A 373 -14.19 9.69 20.46
C GLY A 373 -14.23 11.10 21.00
N ASN A 374 -13.39 11.40 21.97
CA ASN A 374 -13.07 12.74 22.44
C ASN A 374 -11.61 12.65 22.85
N ASP A 375 -10.76 12.71 21.85
CA ASP A 375 -9.44 12.12 21.87
C ASP A 375 -8.40 13.11 22.37
N ARG A 376 -7.27 12.58 22.82
CA ARG A 376 -6.10 13.35 23.25
C ARG A 376 -4.89 12.85 22.50
N LEU A 377 -4.54 13.54 21.42
CA LEU A 377 -3.40 13.19 20.59
C LEU A 377 -2.22 14.09 20.93
N THR A 378 -1.02 13.52 21.00
CA THR A 378 0.23 14.23 21.22
C THR A 378 1.27 13.70 20.25
N GLY A 379 1.70 14.51 19.27
CA GLY A 379 2.68 14.11 18.26
C GLY A 379 4.05 13.88 18.90
N GLY A 380 4.60 14.91 19.54
CA GLY A 380 5.84 14.77 20.30
C GLY A 380 6.96 15.57 19.66
N ALA A 381 8.00 14.92 19.16
CA ALA A 381 9.00 15.59 18.34
C ALA A 381 9.09 14.89 16.98
N GLY A 382 9.52 15.63 15.95
CA GLY A 382 9.45 15.16 14.56
C GLY A 382 8.26 15.79 13.85
N ASP A 383 8.15 15.57 12.54
CA ASP A 383 7.06 16.12 11.73
C ASP A 383 5.87 15.16 11.78
N ASP A 384 4.85 15.50 12.58
CA ASP A 384 3.73 14.62 12.89
C ASP A 384 2.47 14.99 12.09
N VAL A 385 1.65 13.99 11.74
CA VAL A 385 0.30 14.17 11.17
C VAL A 385 -0.73 13.78 12.23
N LEU A 386 -1.62 14.69 12.61
CA LEU A 386 -2.63 14.45 13.66
C LEU A 386 -4.04 14.66 13.13
N SER A 387 -4.87 13.61 13.20
CA SER A 387 -6.29 13.64 12.90
C SER A 387 -7.12 13.21 14.11
N GLY A 388 -7.90 14.13 14.68
CA GLY A 388 -8.81 13.82 15.80
C GLY A 388 -10.00 12.95 15.37
N GLY A 389 -10.56 13.23 14.19
CA GLY A 389 -11.73 12.54 13.66
C GLY A 389 -13.06 13.10 14.21
N PHE A 390 -13.97 12.22 14.62
CA PHE A 390 -15.27 12.58 15.18
C PHE A 390 -15.19 12.84 16.69
N GLY A 391 -15.77 13.96 17.13
CA GLY A 391 -15.89 14.27 18.55
C GLY A 391 -15.19 15.58 18.92
N ASP A 392 -15.11 15.88 20.21
CA ASP A 392 -14.42 17.05 20.72
C ASP A 392 -12.98 16.66 21.14
N ASP A 393 -12.02 16.86 20.22
CA ASP A 393 -10.66 16.36 20.39
C ASP A 393 -9.67 17.42 20.91
N LEU A 394 -8.57 16.95 21.50
CA LEU A 394 -7.45 17.78 21.95
C LEU A 394 -6.16 17.29 21.30
N LEU A 395 -5.62 18.10 20.41
CA LEU A 395 -4.38 17.86 19.68
C LEU A 395 -3.25 18.71 20.28
N THR A 396 -2.10 18.09 20.52
CA THR A 396 -0.85 18.75 20.89
C THR A 396 0.17 18.33 19.83
N THR A 397 0.56 19.26 18.95
CA THR A 397 1.41 18.95 17.79
C THR A 397 2.81 18.58 18.27
N GLY A 398 3.39 19.44 19.12
CA GLY A 398 4.69 19.20 19.71
C GLY A 398 5.76 20.03 19.03
N GLY A 399 6.87 19.41 18.61
CA GLY A 399 7.98 20.11 17.97
C GLY A 399 8.36 19.46 16.66
N GLY A 400 8.26 20.20 15.57
CA GLY A 400 8.51 19.74 14.20
C GLY A 400 7.70 20.64 13.27
N ALA A 401 7.64 20.30 12.00
CA ALA A 401 6.67 20.85 11.08
C ALA A 401 5.45 19.92 11.02
N ASP A 402 4.47 20.19 11.88
CA ASP A 402 3.34 19.28 12.08
C ASP A 402 2.16 19.60 11.15
N LEU A 403 1.39 18.58 10.80
CA LEU A 403 0.16 18.69 10.03
C LEU A 403 -1.05 18.29 10.87
N VAL A 404 -1.97 19.22 11.08
CA VAL A 404 -3.27 18.93 11.70
C VAL A 404 -4.30 18.69 10.62
N GLU A 405 -4.71 17.44 10.45
CA GLU A 405 -5.78 17.07 9.55
C GLU A 405 -7.13 17.21 10.25
N LEU A 406 -8.08 17.82 9.55
CA LEU A 406 -9.46 17.83 10.02
C LEU A 406 -10.26 16.74 9.33
N GLY A 407 -11.16 16.12 10.10
CA GLY A 407 -12.20 15.18 9.68
C GLY A 407 -11.74 13.75 9.44
N THR A 408 -12.55 13.02 8.67
CA THR A 408 -12.41 11.57 8.43
C THR A 408 -12.13 11.28 6.96
N PRO A 409 -11.60 10.09 6.63
CA PRO A 409 -11.43 9.66 5.24
C PRO A 409 -12.70 9.77 4.36
N ASP A 410 -13.89 9.66 4.98
CA ASP A 410 -15.20 9.72 4.30
C ASP A 410 -15.86 11.12 4.29
N GLY A 411 -15.22 12.13 4.89
CA GLY A 411 -15.69 13.52 4.91
C GLY A 411 -15.32 14.33 6.16
N LEU A 412 -15.61 15.64 6.17
CA LEU A 412 -15.42 16.50 7.37
C LEU A 412 -16.70 16.64 8.16
N GLU A 413 -16.92 15.71 9.07
CA GLU A 413 -17.75 15.96 10.23
C GLU A 413 -16.86 15.71 11.44
N PHE A 414 -16.61 16.77 12.21
CA PHE A 414 -15.78 16.77 13.42
C PHE A 414 -16.48 17.64 14.48
N GLY A 415 -16.10 17.52 15.74
CA GLY A 415 -16.73 18.27 16.83
C GLY A 415 -16.07 19.62 17.07
N THR A 416 -15.86 19.94 18.34
CA THR A 416 -15.18 21.15 18.81
C THR A 416 -13.74 20.84 19.18
N ASP A 417 -12.88 20.79 18.16
CA ASP A 417 -11.48 20.37 18.34
C ASP A 417 -10.61 21.51 18.84
N ARG A 418 -9.56 21.15 19.58
CA ARG A 418 -8.62 22.09 20.18
C ARG A 418 -7.19 21.73 19.80
N VAL A 419 -6.44 22.68 19.25
CA VAL A 419 -4.99 22.56 19.07
C VAL A 419 -4.29 23.41 20.12
N ALA A 420 -3.53 22.75 21.00
CA ALA A 420 -3.03 23.33 22.24
C ALA A 420 -1.79 24.22 22.05
N ASP A 421 -0.93 23.90 21.08
CA ASP A 421 0.42 24.47 20.96
C ASP A 421 0.86 24.78 19.51
N PHE A 422 -0.08 24.87 18.58
CA PHE A 422 0.16 25.15 17.15
C PHE A 422 1.20 26.27 16.90
N ASP A 423 2.30 25.95 16.23
CA ASP A 423 3.31 26.90 15.79
C ASP A 423 3.08 27.31 14.34
N ALA A 424 2.51 28.50 14.11
CA ALA A 424 2.23 28.99 12.77
C ALA A 424 3.45 29.23 11.87
N LEU A 425 4.68 29.09 12.37
CA LEU A 425 5.89 29.11 11.53
C LEU A 425 6.17 27.73 10.91
N LEU A 426 5.84 26.66 11.61
CA LEU A 426 6.20 25.28 11.24
C LEU A 426 4.96 24.49 10.84
N ASP A 427 3.90 24.55 11.64
CA ASP A 427 2.73 23.70 11.55
C ASP A 427 1.74 24.17 10.46
N ARG A 428 0.97 23.24 9.91
CA ARG A 428 -0.06 23.46 8.89
C ARG A 428 -1.34 22.69 9.19
N PHE A 429 -2.40 22.98 8.45
CA PHE A 429 -3.69 22.30 8.52
C PHE A 429 -4.04 21.61 7.20
N ASP A 430 -4.51 20.36 7.19
CA ASP A 430 -5.23 19.82 6.04
C ASP A 430 -6.74 19.94 6.24
N LEU A 431 -7.41 20.57 5.26
CA LEU A 431 -8.87 20.70 5.23
C LEU A 431 -9.50 19.92 4.07
N GLY A 432 -8.77 19.01 3.42
CA GLY A 432 -9.20 18.26 2.25
C GLY A 432 -9.60 19.19 1.10
N GLY A 433 -8.75 20.15 0.77
CA GLY A 433 -8.96 21.13 -0.31
C GLY A 433 -9.96 22.26 -0.02
N ARG A 434 -10.30 22.49 1.26
CA ARG A 434 -11.16 23.61 1.70
C ARG A 434 -10.36 24.74 2.35
N GLN A 435 -11.09 25.76 2.78
CA GLN A 435 -10.57 26.92 3.48
C GLN A 435 -11.41 27.23 4.72
N PHE A 436 -10.79 27.93 5.68
CA PHE A 436 -11.50 28.60 6.73
C PHE A 436 -12.44 29.67 6.14
N SER A 437 -13.64 29.73 6.70
CA SER A 437 -14.72 30.64 6.35
C SER A 437 -14.96 31.72 7.41
N GLY A 438 -14.37 31.57 8.60
CA GLY A 438 -14.53 32.51 9.70
C GLY A 438 -13.47 32.33 10.77
N VAL A 439 -13.08 33.45 11.39
CA VAL A 439 -12.21 33.51 12.56
C VAL A 439 -12.84 34.43 13.60
N THR A 440 -12.95 33.96 14.85
CA THR A 440 -13.41 34.74 16.00
C THR A 440 -12.42 34.63 17.14
N GLN A 441 -11.95 35.77 17.65
CA GLN A 441 -11.02 35.80 18.78
C GLN A 441 -11.78 35.76 20.11
N ALA A 442 -11.44 34.82 21.00
CA ALA A 442 -12.09 34.69 22.31
C ALA A 442 -11.11 34.18 23.37
N ASN A 443 -11.03 34.86 24.52
CA ASN A 443 -10.25 34.45 25.70
C ASN A 443 -8.76 34.15 25.45
N GLY A 444 -8.15 34.73 24.40
CA GLY A 444 -6.75 34.46 24.03
C GLY A 444 -6.57 33.32 23.03
N ASN A 445 -7.66 32.80 22.46
CA ASN A 445 -7.69 31.74 21.45
C ASN A 445 -8.36 32.23 20.15
N SER A 446 -8.05 31.57 19.05
CA SER A 446 -8.74 31.73 17.76
C SER A 446 -9.74 30.60 17.55
N LEU A 447 -11.01 30.95 17.35
CA LEU A 447 -12.07 30.02 16.95
C LEU A 447 -12.26 30.10 15.43
N LEU A 448 -12.04 29.00 14.73
CA LEU A 448 -12.06 28.85 13.28
C LEU A 448 -13.25 28.02 12.82
N THR A 449 -13.87 28.40 11.71
CA THR A 449 -14.96 27.65 11.07
C THR A 449 -14.58 27.31 9.63
N VAL A 450 -14.84 26.08 9.18
CA VAL A 450 -14.50 25.62 7.82
C VAL A 450 -15.72 25.72 6.90
N ALA A 451 -15.50 26.11 5.64
CA ALA A 451 -16.60 26.27 4.68
C ALA A 451 -17.30 24.92 4.39
N GLY A 452 -18.62 24.87 4.56
CA GLY A 452 -19.44 23.70 4.20
C GLY A 452 -19.34 22.52 5.17
N VAL A 453 -18.84 22.75 6.38
CA VAL A 453 -18.57 21.73 7.41
C VAL A 453 -19.31 22.06 8.70
N THR A 454 -19.75 21.02 9.41
CA THR A 454 -20.27 21.13 10.78
C THR A 454 -19.13 20.76 11.73
N GLY A 455 -18.71 21.71 12.56
CA GLY A 455 -17.55 21.58 13.46
C GLY A 455 -16.88 22.94 13.70
N THR A 456 -16.10 23.08 14.76
CA THR A 456 -15.33 24.29 15.02
C THR A 456 -13.96 23.96 15.60
N MET A 457 -12.92 24.63 15.11
CA MET A 457 -11.56 24.44 15.64
C MET A 457 -11.17 25.61 16.55
N ILE A 458 -10.55 25.30 17.67
CA ILE A 458 -9.99 26.28 18.60
C ILE A 458 -8.47 26.12 18.60
N VAL A 459 -7.75 27.14 18.16
CA VAL A 459 -6.29 27.21 18.31
C VAL A 459 -5.95 28.06 19.53
N GLU A 460 -5.22 27.48 20.47
CA GLU A 460 -4.92 28.12 21.75
C GLU A 460 -3.70 29.03 21.67
N GLY A 461 -3.76 30.19 22.33
CA GLY A 461 -2.61 31.11 22.42
C GLY A 461 -2.26 31.88 21.14
N LEU A 462 -2.70 31.43 19.95
CA LEU A 462 -2.47 32.11 18.69
C LEU A 462 -3.63 33.06 18.36
N THR A 463 -3.38 34.37 18.41
CA THR A 463 -4.39 35.41 18.15
C THR A 463 -3.85 36.49 17.20
N GLY A 464 -4.76 37.25 16.59
CA GLY A 464 -4.41 38.43 15.79
C GLY A 464 -4.17 38.16 14.30
N LEU A 465 -4.22 36.91 13.86
CA LEU A 465 -4.30 36.55 12.44
C LEU A 465 -5.71 36.80 11.90
N ASP A 466 -5.79 37.32 10.69
CA ASP A 466 -7.04 37.44 9.94
C ASP A 466 -7.33 36.16 9.14
N LEU A 467 -8.51 36.10 8.52
CA LEU A 467 -8.94 34.91 7.80
C LEU A 467 -8.02 34.53 6.63
N ALA A 468 -7.41 35.52 5.97
CA ALA A 468 -6.49 35.26 4.87
C ALA A 468 -5.22 34.60 5.41
N ALA A 469 -4.62 35.15 6.46
CA ALA A 469 -3.44 34.58 7.11
C ALA A 469 -3.69 33.17 7.65
N TRP A 470 -4.89 32.86 8.15
CA TRP A 470 -5.25 31.49 8.53
C TRP A 470 -5.34 30.54 7.34
N ASN A 471 -5.81 31.02 6.19
CA ASN A 471 -5.88 30.18 4.98
C ASN A 471 -4.51 29.93 4.33
N GLU A 472 -3.50 30.78 4.59
CA GLU A 472 -2.11 30.50 4.20
C GLU A 472 -1.48 29.34 5.01
N LEU A 473 -2.10 28.96 6.12
CA LEU A 473 -1.66 27.84 6.98
C LEU A 473 -2.31 26.51 6.59
N VAL A 474 -3.15 26.47 5.56
CA VAL A 474 -3.87 25.26 5.11
C VAL A 474 -3.12 24.60 3.94
N ILE A 475 -2.74 23.34 4.05
CA ILE A 475 -2.27 22.54 2.93
C ILE A 475 -3.43 22.32 1.94
N GLY A 476 -3.14 22.51 0.65
CA GLY A 476 -4.19 22.65 -0.36
C GLY A 476 -4.72 24.08 -0.53
N ALA A 477 -4.29 25.06 0.27
CA ALA A 477 -4.05 26.42 -0.23
C ALA A 477 -2.72 26.44 -0.99
N VAL A 478 -2.60 25.56 -2.00
CA VAL A 478 -1.39 25.28 -2.79
C VAL A 478 -0.16 25.03 -1.92
N ASP A 479 0.20 23.77 -1.70
CA ASP A 479 1.61 23.47 -1.45
C ASP A 479 2.38 23.76 -2.75
N PRO A 480 3.34 24.72 -2.77
CA PRO A 480 4.18 24.95 -3.93
C PRO A 480 5.18 23.80 -4.20
N ARG A 481 5.30 22.80 -3.31
CA ARG A 481 6.33 21.76 -3.37
C ARG A 481 5.87 20.41 -3.94
N GLU A 482 4.63 19.98 -3.74
CA GLU A 482 4.12 18.74 -4.35
C GLU A 482 3.23 18.93 -5.59
N GLY A 483 2.78 20.14 -5.91
CA GLY A 483 2.24 20.51 -7.24
C GLY A 483 1.00 19.76 -7.76
N PRO A 484 0.49 20.13 -8.96
CA PRO A 484 -0.57 19.38 -9.63
C PRO A 484 -0.05 18.05 -10.21
N ASP A 485 -0.96 17.11 -10.54
CA ASP A 485 -0.65 15.91 -11.33
C ASP A 485 0.16 16.26 -12.58
N PRO A 486 1.22 15.50 -12.93
CA PRO A 486 2.08 15.82 -14.05
C PRO A 486 1.29 15.89 -15.37
N SER A 487 1.56 16.95 -16.15
CA SER A 487 1.05 17.11 -17.52
C SER A 487 1.74 16.18 -18.53
N TYR A 488 2.91 15.65 -18.16
CA TYR A 488 3.66 14.67 -18.93
C TYR A 488 4.60 13.83 -18.07
N VAL A 489 4.92 12.64 -18.58
CA VAL A 489 6.00 11.79 -18.11
C VAL A 489 7.02 11.63 -19.24
N LEU A 490 8.27 11.99 -18.99
CA LEU A 490 9.37 11.85 -19.93
C LEU A 490 10.30 10.72 -19.46
N SER A 491 10.59 9.76 -20.33
CA SER A 491 11.63 8.75 -20.12
C SER A 491 12.76 8.97 -21.12
N ILE A 492 13.97 9.22 -20.62
CA ILE A 492 15.16 9.48 -21.44
C ILE A 492 16.10 8.27 -21.44
N ARG A 493 17.23 8.37 -22.14
CA ARG A 493 18.24 7.32 -22.28
C ARG A 493 19.63 7.91 -22.03
N ASP A 494 20.59 7.06 -21.70
CA ASP A 494 22.00 7.44 -21.51
C ASP A 494 22.50 8.35 -22.65
N GLY A 495 23.04 9.52 -22.28
CA GLY A 495 23.56 10.52 -23.20
C GLY A 495 22.50 11.43 -23.83
N PHE A 496 21.26 11.38 -23.34
CA PHE A 496 20.21 12.30 -23.77
C PHE A 496 20.57 13.74 -23.42
N SER A 497 20.29 14.64 -24.36
CA SER A 497 20.26 16.07 -24.10
C SER A 497 19.02 16.70 -24.73
N GLY A 498 18.35 17.53 -23.94
CA GLY A 498 17.11 18.18 -24.35
C GLY A 498 16.59 19.13 -23.30
N THR A 499 15.39 19.66 -23.54
CA THR A 499 14.76 20.62 -22.63
C THR A 499 13.38 20.15 -22.22
N VAL A 500 13.03 20.49 -20.98
CA VAL A 500 11.74 20.20 -20.37
C VAL A 500 11.22 21.44 -19.65
N GLY A 501 9.90 21.60 -19.57
CA GLY A 501 9.24 22.68 -18.85
C GLY A 501 7.74 22.46 -18.73
N GLY A 502 7.08 23.27 -17.90
CA GLY A 502 5.70 23.02 -17.47
C GLY A 502 5.65 22.07 -16.27
N ASN A 503 4.52 21.38 -16.08
CA ASN A 503 4.37 20.43 -14.97
C ASN A 503 4.63 18.99 -15.45
N GLY A 504 5.70 18.33 -15.02
CA GLY A 504 6.00 16.97 -15.48
C GLY A 504 7.06 16.24 -14.68
N THR A 505 7.22 14.96 -14.98
CA THR A 505 8.21 14.07 -14.34
C THR A 505 9.17 13.53 -15.37
N VAL A 506 10.47 13.51 -15.06
CA VAL A 506 11.55 13.03 -15.93
C VAL A 506 12.22 11.83 -15.29
N PHE A 507 12.21 10.71 -16.01
CA PHE A 507 12.88 9.46 -15.67
C PHE A 507 14.18 9.35 -16.48
N GLY A 508 15.32 9.48 -15.80
CA GLY A 508 16.67 9.34 -16.33
C GLY A 508 17.14 7.90 -16.42
N THR A 509 18.47 7.71 -16.41
CA THR A 509 19.06 6.38 -16.31
C THR A 509 20.06 6.26 -15.17
N ASN A 510 20.18 5.06 -14.62
CA ASN A 510 21.17 4.77 -13.56
C ASN A 510 22.59 4.56 -14.13
N VAL A 511 22.81 4.82 -15.42
CA VAL A 511 24.08 4.56 -16.11
C VAL A 511 24.35 5.60 -17.18
N GLY A 512 25.27 6.52 -16.92
CA GLY A 512 25.66 7.50 -17.92
C GLY A 512 25.59 8.92 -17.41
N ALA A 513 25.47 9.87 -18.34
CA ALA A 513 25.31 11.28 -18.04
C ALA A 513 24.28 11.89 -18.97
N GLU A 514 23.21 12.43 -18.41
CA GLU A 514 22.16 13.16 -19.10
C GLU A 514 22.26 14.67 -18.88
N ASP A 515 21.87 15.46 -19.90
CA ASP A 515 21.98 16.92 -19.89
C ASP A 515 20.61 17.55 -20.18
N ILE A 516 19.90 17.89 -19.10
CA ILE A 516 18.53 18.42 -19.13
C ILE A 516 18.54 19.92 -18.89
N ARG A 517 17.97 20.68 -19.83
CA ARG A 517 17.65 22.08 -19.63
C ARG A 517 16.22 22.24 -19.10
N ILE A 518 16.04 23.15 -18.14
CA ILE A 518 14.73 23.54 -17.64
C ILE A 518 14.33 24.84 -18.33
N ALA A 519 13.24 24.80 -19.09
CA ALA A 519 12.64 25.98 -19.69
C ALA A 519 11.98 26.86 -18.62
N ASP A 520 12.06 28.18 -18.80
CA ASP A 520 11.35 29.14 -17.95
C ASP A 520 9.87 29.16 -18.35
N MET A 521 9.11 28.25 -17.74
CA MET A 521 7.71 28.04 -18.01
C MET A 521 6.99 27.70 -16.70
N PRO A 522 5.81 28.30 -16.44
CA PRO A 522 5.06 28.01 -15.22
C PRO A 522 4.80 26.51 -15.02
N GLY A 523 5.20 25.98 -13.87
CA GLY A 523 5.01 24.56 -13.52
C GLY A 523 6.14 23.96 -12.71
N ILE A 524 5.96 22.68 -12.35
CA ILE A 524 6.90 21.91 -11.53
C ILE A 524 7.49 20.76 -12.36
N VAL A 525 8.82 20.76 -12.52
CA VAL A 525 9.55 19.65 -13.13
C VAL A 525 10.14 18.78 -12.03
N ARG A 526 9.79 17.49 -12.01
CA ARG A 526 10.30 16.51 -11.05
C ARG A 526 11.30 15.60 -11.74
N LEU A 527 12.50 15.48 -11.18
CA LEU A 527 13.49 14.50 -11.62
C LEU A 527 13.39 13.26 -10.72
N ASP A 528 13.47 12.07 -11.31
CA ASP A 528 13.46 10.82 -10.54
C ASP A 528 14.84 10.54 -9.90
N PRO A 529 14.92 9.60 -8.94
CA PRO A 529 16.16 9.29 -8.25
C PRO A 529 17.34 8.89 -9.14
N SER A 530 17.13 8.47 -10.39
CA SER A 530 18.24 8.16 -11.31
C SER A 530 19.26 9.31 -11.47
N PHE A 531 18.81 10.57 -11.34
CA PHE A 531 19.65 11.76 -11.39
C PHE A 531 20.58 11.94 -10.17
N ASN A 532 20.53 11.07 -9.16
CA ASN A 532 21.35 11.17 -7.96
C ASN A 532 22.71 10.43 -8.04
N GLN A 533 22.99 9.74 -9.16
CA GLN A 533 24.17 8.87 -9.30
C GLN A 533 25.42 9.59 -9.83
N GLY A 534 25.29 10.88 -10.14
CA GLY A 534 26.38 11.75 -10.57
C GLY A 534 26.68 11.66 -12.07
N GLY A 535 27.25 12.73 -12.62
CA GLY A 535 27.50 12.86 -14.06
C GLY A 535 26.41 13.59 -14.83
N ASP A 536 25.17 13.61 -14.32
CA ASP A 536 24.07 14.36 -14.88
C ASP A 536 24.22 15.87 -14.69
N VAL A 537 23.61 16.61 -15.61
CA VAL A 537 23.65 18.06 -15.68
C VAL A 537 22.23 18.61 -15.80
N VAL A 538 21.86 19.47 -14.86
CA VAL A 538 20.61 20.26 -14.92
C VAL A 538 20.97 21.70 -15.23
N ARG A 539 20.52 22.20 -16.38
CA ARG A 539 20.76 23.57 -16.85
C ARG A 539 19.55 24.44 -16.58
N LEU A 540 19.79 25.50 -15.85
CA LEU A 540 18.76 26.43 -15.39
C LEU A 540 18.88 27.76 -16.15
N GLY A 541 17.77 28.47 -16.28
CA GLY A 541 17.77 29.87 -16.71
C GLY A 541 18.42 30.77 -15.66
N GLY A 542 18.59 32.06 -15.97
CA GLY A 542 18.97 33.08 -14.96
C GLY A 542 20.31 32.86 -14.24
N ASN A 543 20.65 33.77 -13.31
CA ASN A 543 21.81 33.60 -12.43
C ASN A 543 21.41 32.80 -11.18
N ALA A 544 22.36 32.12 -10.53
CA ALA A 544 22.06 31.34 -9.32
C ALA A 544 21.33 32.14 -8.22
N ALA A 545 21.71 33.40 -8.01
CA ALA A 545 21.09 34.27 -7.00
C ALA A 545 19.62 34.63 -7.26
N GLU A 546 19.09 34.31 -8.45
CA GLU A 546 17.67 34.49 -8.80
C GLU A 546 16.82 33.30 -8.33
N TYR A 547 17.46 32.17 -7.99
CA TYR A 547 16.79 30.96 -7.51
C TYR A 547 16.74 30.92 -5.99
N VAL A 548 15.60 30.49 -5.45
CA VAL A 548 15.46 30.07 -4.06
C VAL A 548 15.60 28.56 -4.01
N ALA A 549 16.54 28.06 -3.20
CA ALA A 549 16.75 26.65 -2.96
C ALA A 549 16.23 26.27 -1.58
N VAL A 550 15.47 25.18 -1.50
CA VAL A 550 14.98 24.60 -0.26
C VAL A 550 15.20 23.08 -0.28
N ARG A 551 15.64 22.52 0.84
CA ARG A 551 15.72 21.07 1.02
C ARG A 551 14.34 20.54 1.37
N ASP A 552 13.96 19.46 0.71
CA ASP A 552 12.71 18.73 0.93
C ASP A 552 13.05 17.23 1.00
N GLY A 553 13.25 16.72 2.22
CA GLY A 553 13.75 15.37 2.47
C GLY A 553 15.06 15.06 1.72
N SER A 554 14.97 14.13 0.78
CA SER A 554 16.06 13.66 -0.10
C SER A 554 16.12 14.39 -1.45
N SER A 555 15.49 15.56 -1.56
CA SER A 555 15.51 16.41 -2.75
C SER A 555 15.85 17.86 -2.40
N VAL A 556 16.29 18.60 -3.40
CA VAL A 556 16.33 20.07 -3.39
C VAL A 556 15.34 20.59 -4.40
N ILE A 557 14.51 21.53 -3.96
CA ILE A 557 13.61 22.27 -4.81
C ILE A 557 14.27 23.61 -5.15
N LEU A 558 14.36 23.91 -6.43
CA LEU A 558 14.85 25.18 -6.97
C LEU A 558 13.70 25.96 -7.59
N GLU A 559 13.39 27.11 -7.03
CA GLU A 559 12.30 27.98 -7.48
C GLU A 559 12.84 29.25 -8.14
N HIS A 560 12.34 29.58 -9.34
CA HIS A 560 12.62 30.82 -10.04
C HIS A 560 11.38 31.27 -10.83
N GLY A 561 10.79 32.40 -10.40
CA GLY A 561 9.56 32.90 -11.00
C GLY A 561 8.38 31.96 -10.74
N GLU A 562 7.75 31.47 -11.81
CA GLU A 562 6.66 30.48 -11.75
C GLU A 562 7.17 29.04 -12.04
N THR A 563 8.48 28.87 -12.22
CA THR A 563 9.12 27.58 -12.50
C THR A 563 9.70 27.01 -11.20
N SER A 564 9.39 25.74 -10.92
CA SER A 564 9.96 24.97 -9.80
C SER A 564 10.55 23.66 -10.31
N VAL A 565 11.69 23.25 -9.75
CA VAL A 565 12.40 22.03 -10.14
C VAL A 565 12.75 21.24 -8.89
N ARG A 566 12.25 20.01 -8.78
CA ARG A 566 12.57 19.08 -7.70
C ARG A 566 13.65 18.12 -8.16
N ILE A 567 14.80 18.16 -7.50
CA ILE A 567 16.02 17.44 -7.89
C ILE A 567 16.45 16.53 -6.74
N PRO A 568 16.43 15.20 -6.92
CA PRO A 568 16.96 14.27 -5.94
C PRO A 568 18.45 14.52 -5.68
N VAL A 569 18.89 14.34 -4.44
CA VAL A 569 20.29 14.54 -4.06
C VAL A 569 20.97 13.22 -3.77
N GLY A 570 22.24 13.12 -4.15
CA GLY A 570 23.07 11.94 -3.93
C GLY A 570 24.53 12.29 -3.66
N PRO A 571 25.35 11.30 -3.27
CA PRO A 571 26.72 11.52 -2.82
C PRO A 571 27.72 11.81 -3.95
N GLU A 572 27.43 11.40 -5.20
CA GLU A 572 28.35 11.55 -6.34
C GLU A 572 28.30 12.97 -6.97
N GLY A 573 27.30 13.77 -6.61
CA GLY A 573 27.15 15.16 -7.03
C GLY A 573 26.55 15.35 -8.43
N LEU A 574 25.48 16.14 -8.53
CA LEU A 574 24.82 16.52 -9.76
C LEU A 574 25.25 17.94 -10.20
N GLY A 575 25.50 18.16 -11.49
CA GLY A 575 25.92 19.47 -11.99
C GLY A 575 24.76 20.43 -12.23
N LEU A 576 24.63 21.49 -11.43
CA LEU A 576 23.69 22.59 -11.69
C LEU A 576 24.37 23.71 -12.49
N VAL A 577 23.88 24.01 -13.69
CA VAL A 577 24.46 25.06 -14.55
C VAL A 577 23.51 26.25 -14.66
N PHE A 578 23.89 27.35 -14.03
CA PHE A 578 23.22 28.65 -14.12
C PHE A 578 23.93 29.55 -15.15
N ALA A 579 23.37 30.71 -15.49
CA ALA A 579 23.97 31.68 -16.41
C ALA A 579 25.31 32.25 -15.90
N ASP A 580 25.50 32.32 -14.58
CA ASP A 580 26.76 32.74 -13.93
C ASP A 580 27.73 31.57 -13.64
N GLY A 581 27.37 30.35 -14.05
CA GLY A 581 28.24 29.18 -14.08
C GLY A 581 27.73 28.00 -13.24
N MET A 582 28.56 26.97 -13.16
CA MET A 582 28.21 25.68 -12.56
C MET A 582 28.40 25.68 -11.04
N ARG A 583 27.53 24.95 -10.33
CA ARG A 583 27.74 24.45 -8.96
C ARG A 583 27.36 22.97 -8.89
N THR A 584 28.04 22.21 -8.06
CA THR A 584 27.64 20.83 -7.74
C THR A 584 26.57 20.80 -6.65
N LEU A 585 25.47 20.11 -6.89
CA LEU A 585 24.48 19.71 -5.89
C LEU A 585 24.87 18.35 -5.32
N VAL A 586 25.15 18.24 -4.03
CA VAL A 586 25.65 17.01 -3.42
C VAL A 586 25.09 16.80 -2.01
N TYR A 587 24.84 15.55 -1.65
CA TYR A 587 24.69 15.13 -0.26
C TYR A 587 26.05 14.71 0.30
N ASP A 588 26.55 15.46 1.27
CA ASP A 588 27.80 15.14 1.96
C ASP A 588 27.52 14.16 3.09
N ALA A 589 27.90 12.90 2.90
CA ALA A 589 27.66 11.84 3.87
C ALA A 589 28.48 11.99 5.16
N ASP A 590 29.59 12.74 5.14
CA ASP A 590 30.46 12.91 6.31
C ASP A 590 29.81 13.81 7.38
N ASP A 591 28.99 14.78 6.97
CA ASP A 591 28.28 15.69 7.88
C ASP A 591 26.76 15.80 7.63
N GLN A 592 26.22 14.89 6.81
CA GLN A 592 24.79 14.74 6.50
C GLN A 592 24.14 16.01 5.92
N ALA A 593 24.93 16.87 5.28
CA ALA A 593 24.48 18.14 4.74
C ALA A 593 24.23 18.07 3.23
N VAL A 594 23.16 18.71 2.77
CA VAL A 594 22.91 18.94 1.34
C VAL A 594 23.51 20.28 0.94
N ARG A 595 24.29 20.30 -0.14
CA ARG A 595 25.01 21.50 -0.58
C ARG A 595 24.82 21.79 -2.05
N ILE A 596 24.71 23.08 -2.39
CA ILE A 596 24.96 23.60 -3.73
C ILE A 596 26.28 24.35 -3.69
N GLY A 597 27.32 23.80 -4.31
CA GLY A 597 28.69 24.28 -4.19
C GLY A 597 29.14 24.27 -2.72
N ASP A 598 29.54 25.43 -2.20
CA ASP A 598 29.94 25.61 -0.79
C ASP A 598 28.79 26.04 0.13
N GLN A 599 27.57 26.18 -0.39
CA GLN A 599 26.39 26.59 0.37
C GLN A 599 25.58 25.38 0.83
N GLU A 600 25.38 25.27 2.14
CA GLU A 600 24.44 24.32 2.74
C GLU A 600 22.99 24.77 2.49
N ILE A 601 22.14 23.81 2.09
CA ILE A 601 20.73 24.00 1.79
C ILE A 601 19.93 23.32 2.90
N GLY A 602 19.19 24.13 3.66
CA GLY A 602 18.28 23.67 4.71
C GLY A 602 16.82 23.66 4.26
N GLU A 603 15.93 23.32 5.19
CA GLU A 603 14.48 23.22 4.99
C GLU A 603 13.78 24.59 4.84
N PHE A 604 14.51 25.68 5.05
CA PHE A 604 14.03 27.04 4.79
C PHE A 604 14.64 27.56 3.49
N GLY A 605 13.76 27.97 2.56
CA GLY A 605 14.16 28.51 1.26
C GLY A 605 15.13 29.69 1.38
N ALA A 606 16.27 29.58 0.70
CA ALA A 606 17.28 30.63 0.65
C ALA A 606 17.79 30.85 -0.79
N PRO A 607 18.12 32.10 -1.19
CA PRO A 607 18.74 32.34 -2.48
C PRO A 607 20.05 31.55 -2.64
N VAL A 608 20.36 31.09 -3.85
CA VAL A 608 21.65 30.43 -4.14
C VAL A 608 22.75 31.49 -4.29
N PHE A 609 23.56 31.68 -3.26
CA PHE A 609 24.70 32.60 -3.22
C PHE A 609 26.07 31.90 -3.36
N ALA A 610 26.08 30.57 -3.43
CA ALA A 610 27.26 29.77 -3.71
C ALA A 610 28.04 30.30 -4.93
N GLN A 611 29.36 30.42 -4.77
CA GLN A 611 30.21 30.87 -5.87
C GLN A 611 30.27 29.83 -6.97
N SER A 612 30.36 30.29 -8.21
CA SER A 612 30.53 29.42 -9.37
C SER A 612 31.85 28.63 -9.28
N GLU A 613 31.79 27.34 -9.52
CA GLU A 613 32.92 26.41 -9.55
C GLU A 613 33.60 26.38 -10.93
N GLY A 614 32.99 27.00 -11.93
CA GLY A 614 33.52 27.11 -13.28
C GLY A 614 32.45 27.22 -14.35
N ALA A 615 32.86 27.06 -15.61
CA ALA A 615 31.93 26.87 -16.71
C ALA A 615 31.35 25.44 -16.66
N GLY A 616 30.07 25.30 -16.96
CA GLY A 616 29.45 23.98 -17.14
C GLY A 616 30.10 23.19 -18.30
N PRO A 617 29.93 21.86 -18.36
CA PRO A 617 30.41 21.06 -19.48
C PRO A 617 29.79 21.55 -20.79
N ALA A 618 30.46 21.29 -21.91
CA ALA A 618 29.87 21.51 -23.22
C ALA A 618 28.62 20.63 -23.35
N ILE A 619 27.55 21.18 -23.93
CA ILE A 619 26.32 20.44 -24.21
C ILE A 619 26.69 19.28 -25.14
N ALA A 620 26.35 18.06 -24.76
CA ALA A 620 26.50 16.90 -25.63
C ALA A 620 25.65 17.12 -26.90
N ASP A 621 26.21 16.88 -28.09
CA ASP A 621 25.46 16.96 -29.35
C ASP A 621 24.49 15.76 -29.40
N GLY A 622 23.29 15.96 -28.88
CA GLY A 622 22.29 14.93 -28.61
C GLY A 622 21.58 14.45 -29.87
N GLY A 623 21.65 13.15 -30.12
CA GLY A 623 20.80 12.42 -31.08
C GLY A 623 20.26 11.12 -30.47
N VAL A 624 20.22 11.06 -29.14
CA VAL A 624 19.67 9.93 -28.40
C VAL A 624 18.19 10.21 -28.20
N ASN A 625 17.35 9.34 -28.75
CA ASN A 625 15.91 9.48 -28.69
C ASN A 625 15.39 9.20 -27.26
N GLY A 626 14.51 10.06 -26.72
CA GLY A 626 13.69 9.81 -25.53
C GLY A 626 12.20 9.63 -25.87
N GLN A 627 11.35 9.39 -24.87
CA GLN A 627 9.90 9.27 -25.05
C GLN A 627 9.14 10.11 -24.02
N ALA A 628 8.29 11.03 -24.50
CA ALA A 628 7.38 11.81 -23.66
C ALA A 628 5.94 11.30 -23.83
N ALA A 629 5.26 10.97 -22.75
CA ALA A 629 3.85 10.63 -22.71
C ALA A 629 3.06 11.78 -22.06
N MET A 630 2.11 12.35 -22.78
CA MET A 630 1.26 13.45 -22.30
C MET A 630 0.08 12.92 -21.50
N THR A 631 -0.42 13.71 -20.55
CA THR A 631 -1.71 13.47 -19.89
C THR A 631 -2.82 14.31 -20.52
N SER A 632 -4.08 13.90 -20.36
CA SER A 632 -5.23 14.55 -21.00
C SER A 632 -5.34 16.02 -20.61
N GLY A 633 -5.25 16.93 -21.58
CA GLY A 633 -5.25 18.39 -21.35
C GLY A 633 -3.94 18.96 -20.82
N GLY A 634 -2.87 18.16 -20.82
CA GLY A 634 -1.56 18.54 -20.33
C GLY A 634 -0.88 19.63 -21.15
N VAL A 635 -0.06 20.44 -20.48
CA VAL A 635 0.79 21.46 -21.09
C VAL A 635 2.26 21.14 -20.85
N ALA A 636 3.07 21.08 -21.90
CA ALA A 636 4.50 20.77 -21.81
C ALA A 636 5.34 21.69 -22.71
N TYR A 637 6.60 21.93 -22.32
CA TYR A 637 7.63 22.52 -23.16
C TYR A 637 8.74 21.50 -23.37
N LEU A 638 8.95 21.02 -24.60
CA LEU A 638 9.89 19.94 -24.88
C LEU A 638 10.89 20.30 -26.00
N GLY A 639 12.14 19.87 -25.81
CA GLY A 639 13.23 19.97 -26.77
C GLY A 639 14.12 18.72 -26.79
N GLY A 640 15.00 18.59 -27.79
CA GLY A 640 15.83 17.40 -28.01
C GLY A 640 15.23 16.40 -29.02
N ASP A 641 15.74 15.17 -29.05
CA ASP A 641 15.23 14.09 -29.91
C ASP A 641 14.23 13.23 -29.13
N LEU A 642 12.94 13.34 -29.43
CA LEU A 642 11.87 12.71 -28.66
C LEU A 642 10.80 12.07 -29.53
N THR A 643 10.25 10.96 -29.04
CA THR A 643 8.94 10.46 -29.45
C THR A 643 7.88 11.00 -28.48
N VAL A 644 6.88 11.74 -28.98
CA VAL A 644 5.78 12.28 -28.17
C VAL A 644 4.54 11.43 -28.38
N VAL A 645 3.99 10.92 -27.27
CA VAL A 645 2.74 10.15 -27.22
C VAL A 645 1.65 11.00 -26.61
N GLY A 646 0.58 11.25 -27.36
CA GLY A 646 -0.56 12.05 -26.90
C GLY A 646 -1.67 11.23 -26.22
N THR A 647 -2.84 11.85 -26.08
CA THR A 647 -4.04 11.15 -25.61
C THR A 647 -5.17 11.24 -26.63
N ARG A 648 -6.21 10.40 -26.47
CA ARG A 648 -7.38 10.42 -27.38
C ARG A 648 -8.43 11.45 -27.00
N ALA A 649 -8.29 12.11 -25.86
CA ALA A 649 -9.28 13.03 -25.30
C ALA A 649 -8.60 13.99 -24.32
N GLY A 650 -9.04 15.25 -24.32
CA GLY A 650 -8.23 16.34 -23.78
C GLY A 650 -7.58 17.08 -24.94
N ALA A 651 -7.37 18.39 -24.78
CA ALA A 651 -6.65 19.18 -25.77
C ALA A 651 -5.28 19.52 -25.17
N GLU A 652 -4.28 18.72 -25.50
CA GLU A 652 -2.92 18.91 -25.05
C GLU A 652 -2.28 20.12 -25.74
N THR A 653 -1.39 20.83 -25.04
CA THR A 653 -0.59 21.91 -25.63
C THR A 653 0.89 21.62 -25.46
N LEU A 654 1.61 21.47 -26.57
CA LEU A 654 3.05 21.28 -26.58
C LEU A 654 3.74 22.53 -27.13
N PHE A 655 4.64 23.11 -26.36
CA PHE A 655 5.60 24.11 -26.81
C PHE A 655 6.90 23.42 -27.24
N VAL A 656 7.42 23.79 -28.40
CA VAL A 656 8.60 23.16 -29.01
C VAL A 656 9.80 24.10 -28.95
N GLU A 657 10.94 23.61 -28.47
CA GLU A 657 12.19 24.38 -28.51
C GLU A 657 12.85 24.39 -29.88
N GLU A 658 13.57 25.49 -30.17
CA GLU A 658 14.45 25.60 -31.33
C GLU A 658 15.44 24.43 -31.40
N GLY A 659 15.55 23.80 -32.57
CA GLY A 659 16.43 22.67 -32.83
C GLY A 659 15.85 21.29 -32.48
N ALA A 660 14.64 21.21 -31.92
CA ALA A 660 14.04 19.95 -31.50
C ALA A 660 13.77 18.97 -32.66
N GLN A 661 13.98 17.68 -32.43
CA GLN A 661 13.67 16.57 -33.34
C GLN A 661 12.52 15.74 -32.75
N LEU A 662 11.26 16.12 -33.00
CA LEU A 662 10.10 15.45 -32.38
C LEU A 662 9.35 14.56 -33.37
N THR A 663 9.06 13.33 -32.95
CA THR A 663 8.18 12.41 -33.67
C THR A 663 6.92 12.17 -32.87
N PHE A 664 5.77 12.47 -33.43
CA PHE A 664 4.48 12.29 -32.75
C PHE A 664 3.88 10.94 -33.12
N ASP A 665 3.26 10.30 -32.13
CA ASP A 665 2.41 9.15 -32.37
C ASP A 665 1.02 9.57 -32.88
N ALA A 666 0.23 8.59 -33.30
CA ALA A 666 -1.08 8.86 -33.89
C ALA A 666 -2.07 9.45 -32.87
N THR A 667 -1.93 9.16 -31.57
CA THR A 667 -2.89 9.61 -30.56
C THR A 667 -2.85 11.12 -30.35
N PHE A 668 -1.70 11.78 -30.52
CA PHE A 668 -1.56 13.24 -30.36
C PHE A 668 -2.40 14.09 -31.35
N ASN A 669 -3.06 13.50 -32.35
CA ASN A 669 -3.93 14.25 -33.27
C ASN A 669 -5.42 13.92 -33.13
N GLU A 670 -5.79 13.15 -32.10
CA GLU A 670 -7.16 12.70 -31.88
C GLU A 670 -7.94 13.61 -30.90
N GLY A 671 -7.26 14.38 -30.03
CA GLY A 671 -7.85 15.16 -28.93
C GLY A 671 -8.21 16.63 -29.24
N GLY A 672 -7.73 17.17 -30.36
CA GLY A 672 -7.86 18.61 -30.68
C GLY A 672 -6.68 19.44 -30.18
N ASP A 673 -5.50 18.82 -30.23
CA ASP A 673 -4.26 19.26 -29.61
C ASP A 673 -3.62 20.46 -30.33
N ARG A 674 -2.67 21.09 -29.64
CA ARG A 674 -1.93 22.25 -30.11
C ARG A 674 -0.43 22.00 -30.04
N ILE A 675 0.28 22.32 -31.13
CA ILE A 675 1.73 22.45 -31.14
C ILE A 675 2.07 23.92 -31.34
N SER A 676 2.75 24.52 -30.36
CA SER A 676 3.26 25.88 -30.40
C SER A 676 4.74 25.88 -30.81
N LEU A 677 5.03 26.61 -31.86
CA LEU A 677 6.32 26.67 -32.54
C LEU A 677 6.92 28.07 -32.38
N THR A 678 8.25 28.15 -32.35
CA THR A 678 8.99 29.42 -32.42
C THR A 678 9.03 29.95 -33.86
N GLY A 679 9.12 31.26 -34.05
CA GLY A 679 9.20 31.88 -35.38
C GLY A 679 7.88 31.96 -36.16
N GLU A 680 7.95 32.59 -37.34
CA GLU A 680 6.80 32.83 -38.22
C GLU A 680 6.51 31.64 -39.14
N PHE A 681 5.26 31.46 -39.56
CA PHE A 681 4.84 30.39 -40.47
C PHE A 681 5.70 30.27 -41.73
N ALA A 682 6.18 31.39 -42.28
CA ALA A 682 6.98 31.44 -43.50
C ALA A 682 8.41 30.86 -43.34
N GLU A 683 8.88 30.64 -42.12
CA GLU A 683 10.22 30.10 -41.83
C GLU A 683 10.26 28.57 -41.90
N TYR A 684 9.09 27.94 -41.93
CA TYR A 684 8.94 26.50 -41.95
C TYR A 684 8.75 25.94 -43.36
N GLN A 685 9.36 24.79 -43.60
CA GLN A 685 9.13 23.95 -44.77
C GLN A 685 8.27 22.76 -44.34
N ALA A 686 7.18 22.54 -45.09
CA ALA A 686 6.24 21.46 -44.87
C ALA A 686 6.33 20.45 -46.02
N LEU A 687 6.47 19.17 -45.68
CA LEU A 687 6.53 18.07 -46.66
C LEU A 687 5.64 16.93 -46.19
N ARG A 688 4.85 16.34 -47.09
CA ARG A 688 4.13 15.11 -46.77
C ARG A 688 5.02 13.89 -46.97
N SER A 689 5.07 13.02 -45.97
CA SER A 689 5.72 11.70 -46.01
C SER A 689 4.72 10.63 -45.58
N GLY A 690 4.05 10.01 -46.54
CA GLY A 690 2.99 9.02 -46.29
C GLY A 690 1.79 9.63 -45.55
N SER A 691 1.53 9.15 -44.33
CA SER A 691 0.45 9.62 -43.45
C SER A 691 0.88 10.72 -42.47
N SER A 692 2.13 11.19 -42.56
CA SER A 692 2.68 12.22 -41.67
C SER A 692 3.10 13.46 -42.44
N LEU A 693 2.99 14.60 -41.77
CA LEU A 693 3.63 15.86 -42.12
C LEU A 693 5.04 15.87 -41.52
N ILE A 694 6.04 16.19 -42.33
CA ILE A 694 7.36 16.60 -41.86
C ILE A 694 7.42 18.12 -41.93
N LEU A 695 7.57 18.76 -40.79
CA LEU A 695 7.73 20.22 -40.66
C LEU A 695 9.17 20.52 -40.23
N THR A 696 9.88 21.38 -40.95
CA THR A 696 11.29 21.72 -40.64
C THR A 696 11.53 23.22 -40.70
N ALA A 697 12.32 23.76 -39.76
CA ALA A 697 12.76 25.16 -39.77
C ALA A 697 14.29 25.28 -39.95
N GLY A 698 14.74 26.50 -40.25
CA GLY A 698 16.15 26.81 -40.52
C GLY A 698 17.06 26.80 -39.28
N ASP A 699 16.46 26.75 -38.09
CA ASP A 699 17.11 26.62 -36.77
C ASP A 699 17.52 25.17 -36.44
N GLY A 700 17.07 24.20 -37.24
CA GLY A 700 17.30 22.77 -37.04
C GLY A 700 16.07 22.00 -36.54
N THR A 701 14.99 22.69 -36.16
CA THR A 701 13.74 22.07 -35.70
C THR A 701 13.17 21.17 -36.79
N ARG A 702 12.75 19.96 -36.42
CA ARG A 702 12.11 18.98 -37.30
C ARG A 702 11.04 18.20 -36.55
N LEU A 703 9.82 18.24 -37.06
CA LEU A 703 8.66 17.55 -36.49
C LEU A 703 8.11 16.54 -37.49
N SER A 704 7.85 15.32 -37.03
CA SER A 704 7.11 14.30 -37.78
C SER A 704 5.74 14.08 -37.15
N ILE A 705 4.71 14.68 -37.74
CA ILE A 705 3.36 14.81 -37.17
C ILE A 705 2.38 13.95 -37.97
N PRO A 706 1.75 12.92 -37.39
CA PRO A 706 0.69 12.18 -38.06
C PRO A 706 -0.48 13.11 -38.41
N VAL A 707 -1.04 12.97 -39.61
CA VAL A 707 -2.14 13.83 -40.06
C VAL A 707 -3.48 13.14 -39.79
N GLY A 708 -4.28 13.74 -38.91
CA GLY A 708 -5.61 13.29 -38.53
C GLY A 708 -6.75 14.04 -39.21
N VAL A 709 -7.99 13.62 -38.90
CA VAL A 709 -9.22 14.24 -39.41
C VAL A 709 -9.84 15.25 -38.43
N ALA A 710 -9.39 15.25 -37.16
CA ALA A 710 -9.89 16.15 -36.11
C ALA A 710 -9.35 17.58 -36.24
N GLY A 711 -8.27 17.78 -37.01
CA GLY A 711 -7.58 19.06 -37.16
C GLY A 711 -6.69 19.36 -35.96
N LEU A 712 -5.38 19.49 -36.20
CA LEU A 712 -4.38 19.85 -35.19
C LEU A 712 -4.05 21.35 -35.31
N GLU A 713 -4.00 22.08 -34.20
CA GLU A 713 -3.59 23.49 -34.24
C GLU A 713 -2.06 23.61 -34.21
N LEU A 714 -1.48 24.22 -35.23
CA LEU A 714 -0.08 24.64 -35.27
C LEU A 714 -0.04 26.15 -34.99
N GLN A 715 0.43 26.54 -33.82
CA GLN A 715 0.56 27.93 -33.39
C GLN A 715 1.97 28.45 -33.74
N PHE A 716 2.05 29.45 -34.60
CA PHE A 716 3.27 30.20 -34.93
C PHE A 716 3.21 31.59 -34.29
N GLU A 717 4.31 32.35 -34.30
CA GLU A 717 4.34 33.72 -33.76
C GLU A 717 3.41 34.69 -34.50
N ASP A 718 3.21 34.48 -35.81
CA ASP A 718 2.35 35.31 -36.68
C ASP A 718 0.89 34.81 -36.76
N GLY A 719 0.57 33.68 -36.12
CA GLY A 719 -0.79 33.18 -35.95
C GLY A 719 -0.91 31.66 -36.01
N SER A 720 -2.10 31.14 -35.68
CA SER A 720 -2.39 29.70 -35.75
C SER A 720 -2.81 29.26 -37.15
N GLN A 721 -2.38 28.06 -37.54
CA GLN A 721 -2.85 27.34 -38.71
C GLN A 721 -3.36 25.96 -38.30
N THR A 722 -4.40 25.45 -38.96
CA THR A 722 -4.89 24.10 -38.69
C THR A 722 -4.29 23.10 -39.67
N LEU A 723 -3.60 22.08 -39.18
CA LEU A 723 -3.20 20.91 -39.96
C LEU A 723 -4.36 19.91 -40.03
N TYR A 724 -4.81 19.56 -41.23
CA TYR A 724 -5.90 18.60 -41.40
C TYR A 724 -5.80 17.81 -42.71
N PHE A 725 -6.44 16.64 -42.72
CA PHE A 725 -6.64 15.83 -43.92
C PHE A 725 -8.04 16.06 -44.51
N ASP A 726 -8.11 16.59 -45.74
CA ASP A 726 -9.36 16.71 -46.48
C ASP A 726 -9.71 15.35 -47.11
N GLN A 727 -10.68 14.65 -46.51
CA GLN A 727 -11.14 13.35 -46.97
C GLN A 727 -11.76 13.36 -48.38
N SER A 728 -12.34 14.49 -48.80
CA SER A 728 -13.00 14.60 -50.10
C SER A 728 -11.99 14.75 -51.24
N LEU A 729 -10.85 15.39 -50.96
CA LEU A 729 -9.78 15.63 -51.91
C LEU A 729 -8.65 14.60 -51.79
N GLY A 730 -8.53 13.92 -50.65
CA GLY A 730 -7.42 13.00 -50.35
C GLY A 730 -6.09 13.73 -50.11
N LEU A 731 -6.14 15.01 -49.71
CA LEU A 731 -5.01 15.92 -49.61
C LEU A 731 -4.82 16.43 -48.17
N VAL A 732 -3.59 16.80 -47.84
CA VAL A 732 -3.20 17.36 -46.53
C VAL A 732 -3.04 18.88 -46.67
N PHE A 733 -3.57 19.63 -45.72
CA PHE A 733 -3.48 21.09 -45.70
C PHE A 733 -2.96 21.58 -44.35
N ILE A 734 -2.24 22.71 -44.39
CA ILE A 734 -2.01 23.58 -43.23
C ILE A 734 -2.73 24.89 -43.51
N GLY A 735 -3.80 25.19 -42.79
CA GLY A 735 -4.69 26.30 -43.12
C GLY A 735 -5.23 26.17 -44.55
N ASN A 736 -4.92 27.14 -45.41
CA ASN A 736 -5.30 27.12 -46.84
C ASN A 736 -4.18 26.61 -47.76
N TYR A 737 -3.05 26.15 -47.21
CA TYR A 737 -1.87 25.75 -47.97
C TYR A 737 -1.85 24.23 -48.18
N LEU A 738 -1.77 23.80 -49.45
CA LEU A 738 -1.63 22.39 -49.82
C LEU A 738 -0.22 21.89 -49.48
N VAL A 739 -0.11 20.78 -48.77
CA VAL A 739 1.17 20.11 -48.51
C VAL A 739 1.41 19.05 -49.59
N GLU A 740 2.43 19.27 -50.42
CA GLU A 740 2.79 18.35 -51.51
C GLU A 740 3.53 17.11 -51.00
N GLU A 741 3.34 15.99 -51.70
CA GLU A 741 4.09 14.74 -51.49
C GLU A 741 5.42 14.82 -52.23
N ALA A 742 6.52 14.43 -51.58
CA ALA A 742 7.86 14.59 -52.16
C ALA A 742 8.01 13.86 -53.50
N ASP A 743 8.33 14.59 -54.56
CA ASP A 743 9.06 14.05 -55.71
C ASP A 743 10.53 14.51 -55.63
N VAL A 744 11.45 13.56 -55.76
CA VAL A 744 12.90 13.80 -55.59
C VAL A 744 13.37 14.82 -56.64
N ALA A 745 13.85 15.97 -56.15
CA ALA A 745 14.50 17.07 -56.88
C ALA A 745 13.62 18.27 -57.31
N ALA A 746 13.21 19.11 -56.34
CA ALA A 746 13.41 20.57 -56.33
C ALA A 746 12.57 21.20 -55.21
N VAL A 747 13.18 21.47 -54.06
CA VAL A 747 12.54 22.28 -53.01
C VAL A 747 12.57 23.74 -53.48
N SER A 748 11.40 24.29 -53.84
CA SER A 748 11.24 25.75 -53.93
C SER A 748 10.92 26.28 -52.53
N PRO A 749 11.42 27.46 -52.14
CA PRO A 749 10.94 28.11 -50.92
C PRO A 749 9.44 28.40 -51.06
N LEU A 750 8.68 28.21 -49.98
CA LEU A 750 7.31 28.72 -49.86
C LEU A 750 7.35 30.23 -50.12
N VAL A 751 6.69 30.67 -51.19
CA VAL A 751 6.62 32.09 -51.55
C VAL A 751 5.46 32.73 -50.81
N VAL A 752 5.77 33.82 -50.08
CA VAL A 752 4.87 34.73 -49.34
C VAL A 752 3.57 35.05 -50.08
#